data_AF-G8LUU1-F1
#
_entry.id   AF-G8LUU1-F1
#
_cell.length_a   1.000
_cell.length_b   1.000
_cell.length_c   1.000
_cell.angle_alpha   90.00
_cell.angle_beta   90.00
_cell.angle_gamma   90.00
#
_symmetry.space_group_name_H-M   'P 1'
#
loop_
_entity.id
_entity.type
_entity.pdbx_description
1 polymer ?
#
loop_
_entity_poly.entity_id
_entity_poly.type
_entity_poly.pdbx_seq_one_letter_code
_entity_poly.pdbx_strand_id
1 'polypeptide(L)'
;MMKRLNRTVGFIVCFAIIIATLVSGQNTVRAAAFFSTEANGKDNIPEYAIGNFLARLNYSQSSLTVTLIPKSSSYEASNIWYTNISNPTQLSQAVAGYPTGPKNSEGNYIVTIPNPQIAVDGTLYLFLATNTGDTGWVKCNVHGMRIDWINDLGLGSIRTVPVINPAWAENDLPDMIYKTDNIKGAVPTNDWLSSILWIPFSEPLYSHPLVYQYSKSGLAVSMPKTQYYRDVDGDIEVIRRLDLNILETIDFIVGADNFTPYDARLDKFGDWSADVVMADGTKNIKSTIAHGSPYIYFDFIGCYPKITFNSVPEIIQKGQNLFVKVNGNYYGFFAPEGSTWNGIGSNSITCNLPYGKTYFSLAILPEKDAFEYFREKAYAFIVNTEVQWKYCEEDSSVDTTFIVTTEAKEGTNKDTILALYPHQWRNNGFITPLNYTYESIRGTMKTICGQSFRTRYVYNGILPYLPGIDKSNSSAIEKLKFFVDDFEKDKINFNLNNPGAGFDTYWTGKKLNQLAQVLPIAEQVGDTLAAEKIINAIKSKLEDFFTADPYENVFYDLSDKNNLFYYNSNWGTLIGYDAAYGSQNELNDHHFHYGYFIYAAAQIALRDSDWAKDSNWGAMVKLLIKDIANHDREDTRFPFLRNFDPYAGHSWASGHAKFIDGNNQESSSEAINAWAGIILWGEATNNKTLRDLGIYLYTTEVNAVNNYWFDIYGDTKDPQYVNTDVSMIWGGKNVHTTWWTNDPIQVHAINWLPITGASLYLGTDPEYVKRNYDSVWKEWDNWLKIRPADQNSDPKLWQDIMCSYYALYDPEEAISKWDEWATPESGESAAHTYHWLHSLNNAGLPDFTVTSDTALYSVFKNKKDSKKTYVVYNASEKEITVNFSDGMKLSVKPKSMTVVKEGDYNPVPTIKFGDVNCDGNIDSIDYALMKSYLLGIINKFPVEYGLLAADLNGDGDFNSIDFAILKSYLLGIIKVFPAEDISKSY
;
A
#
# COMPACT_ATOMS: atom_id res chain seq x y z
N MET A 1 -41.50 -67.01 33.71
CA MET A 1 -40.10 -67.45 33.92
C MET A 1 -39.49 -67.91 32.58
N MET A 2 -39.61 -67.07 31.55
CA MET A 2 -39.10 -67.27 30.17
C MET A 2 -38.35 -65.99 29.75
N LYS A 3 -37.46 -65.51 30.63
CA LYS A 3 -36.78 -64.21 30.49
C LYS A 3 -35.29 -64.24 30.87
N ARG A 4 -34.64 -65.41 30.94
CA ARG A 4 -33.25 -65.52 31.43
C ARG A 4 -32.31 -66.52 30.73
N LEU A 5 -32.65 -67.04 29.55
CA LEU A 5 -31.79 -68.03 28.87
C LEU A 5 -31.26 -67.64 27.47
N ASN A 6 -31.40 -66.37 27.06
CA ASN A 6 -30.80 -65.84 25.82
C ASN A 6 -29.66 -64.82 26.09
N ARG A 7 -29.08 -64.81 27.30
CA ARG A 7 -28.01 -63.88 27.68
C ARG A 7 -26.61 -64.49 27.78
N THR A 8 -26.40 -65.75 27.39
CA THR A 8 -25.10 -66.43 27.59
C THR A 8 -24.52 -67.12 26.34
N VAL A 9 -25.13 -66.96 25.16
CA VAL A 9 -24.53 -67.46 23.89
C VAL A 9 -24.06 -66.31 22.98
N GLY A 10 -24.44 -65.06 23.28
CA GLY A 10 -24.00 -63.85 22.56
C GLY A 10 -22.66 -63.25 23.01
N PHE A 11 -21.92 -63.90 23.93
CA PHE A 11 -20.66 -63.35 24.47
C PHE A 11 -19.39 -64.10 24.01
N ILE A 12 -19.52 -65.22 23.30
CA ILE A 12 -18.37 -66.07 22.92
C ILE A 12 -18.01 -65.98 21.42
N VAL A 13 -18.84 -65.34 20.59
CA VAL A 13 -18.50 -65.10 19.17
C VAL A 13 -17.82 -63.73 18.94
N CYS A 14 -17.86 -62.82 19.93
CA CYS A 14 -17.19 -61.52 19.84
C CYS A 14 -15.70 -61.54 20.25
N PHE A 15 -15.15 -62.66 20.75
CA PHE A 15 -13.76 -62.70 21.26
C PHE A 15 -12.76 -63.42 20.35
N ALA A 16 -13.21 -64.03 19.24
CA ALA A 16 -12.35 -64.78 18.32
C ALA A 16 -11.95 -64.01 17.04
N ILE A 17 -12.51 -62.80 16.80
CA ILE A 17 -12.10 -61.92 15.68
C ILE A 17 -11.19 -60.77 16.18
N ILE A 18 -11.04 -60.60 17.51
CA ILE A 18 -10.25 -59.53 18.12
C ILE A 18 -8.77 -59.91 18.33
N ILE A 19 -8.37 -61.18 18.10
CA ILE A 19 -6.99 -61.66 18.35
C ILE A 19 -6.26 -62.07 17.05
N ALA A 20 -6.59 -61.43 15.93
CA ALA A 20 -5.81 -61.55 14.67
C ALA A 20 -5.39 -60.20 14.05
N THR A 21 -5.72 -59.07 14.69
CA THR A 21 -5.33 -57.71 14.24
C THR A 21 -4.62 -56.89 15.32
N LEU A 22 -4.15 -57.55 16.39
CA LEU A 22 -3.27 -56.96 17.40
C LEU A 22 -1.83 -57.47 17.24
N VAL A 23 -1.29 -57.35 16.03
CA VAL A 23 0.15 -57.28 15.77
C VAL A 23 0.37 -56.16 14.76
N SER A 24 0.51 -54.94 15.31
CA SER A 24 1.28 -53.80 14.80
C SER A 24 1.38 -53.62 13.28
N GLY A 25 0.54 -52.74 12.73
CA GLY A 25 0.75 -52.13 11.43
C GLY A 25 -0.41 -51.25 10.98
N GLN A 26 -0.29 -49.93 11.21
CA GLN A 26 -1.08 -48.83 10.63
C GLN A 26 -2.48 -48.53 11.22
N ASN A 27 -2.51 -47.66 12.24
CA ASN A 27 -3.67 -46.86 12.63
C ASN A 27 -3.43 -45.37 12.30
N THR A 28 -3.02 -45.09 11.08
CA THR A 28 -2.93 -43.73 10.55
C THR A 28 -3.91 -43.59 9.41
N VAL A 29 -5.03 -42.90 9.64
CA VAL A 29 -5.83 -42.39 8.53
C VAL A 29 -5.01 -41.27 7.92
N ARG A 30 -4.49 -41.48 6.70
CA ARG A 30 -3.85 -40.37 5.96
C ARG A 30 -4.95 -39.39 5.57
N ALA A 31 -4.78 -38.11 5.91
CA ALA A 31 -5.45 -37.05 5.17
C ALA A 31 -5.09 -37.23 3.69
N ALA A 32 -6.07 -37.13 2.79
CA ALA A 32 -5.77 -37.24 1.36
C ALA A 32 -4.77 -36.13 0.98
N ALA A 33 -3.65 -36.51 0.34
CA ALA A 33 -2.59 -35.58 -0.06
C ALA A 33 -2.94 -34.72 -1.29
N PHE A 34 -4.21 -34.71 -1.69
CA PHE A 34 -4.73 -33.94 -2.81
C PHE A 34 -6.08 -33.35 -2.41
N PHE A 35 -6.09 -32.04 -2.20
CA PHE A 35 -7.29 -31.22 -2.09
C PHE A 35 -7.91 -31.17 -3.49
N SER A 36 -8.92 -32.01 -3.77
CA SER A 36 -9.55 -32.00 -5.09
C SER A 36 -10.60 -30.88 -5.18
N THR A 37 -10.28 -29.91 -6.03
CA THR A 37 -11.16 -29.11 -6.89
C THR A 37 -12.67 -29.36 -6.75
N GLU A 38 -13.42 -28.32 -6.41
CA GLU A 38 -14.86 -28.27 -6.62
C GLU A 38 -15.16 -28.60 -8.09
N ALA A 39 -16.17 -29.43 -8.34
CA ALA A 39 -16.62 -29.74 -9.68
C ALA A 39 -18.11 -29.42 -9.79
N ASN A 40 -18.44 -28.37 -10.54
CA ASN A 40 -19.69 -28.11 -11.26
C ASN A 40 -20.98 -28.70 -10.65
N GLY A 41 -21.56 -28.01 -9.67
CA GLY A 41 -22.96 -28.19 -9.30
C GLY A 41 -23.88 -27.27 -10.11
N LYS A 42 -24.93 -27.83 -10.72
CA LYS A 42 -26.12 -27.02 -11.07
C LYS A 42 -26.77 -26.56 -9.76
N ASP A 43 -27.29 -25.33 -9.77
CA ASP A 43 -28.17 -24.76 -8.73
C ASP A 43 -27.52 -24.33 -7.40
N ASN A 44 -26.27 -23.82 -7.41
CA ASN A 44 -25.60 -23.20 -6.24
C ASN A 44 -25.35 -24.15 -5.04
N ILE A 45 -25.10 -25.44 -5.29
CA ILE A 45 -24.80 -26.43 -4.23
C ILE A 45 -23.33 -26.86 -4.32
N PRO A 46 -22.49 -26.64 -3.29
CA PRO A 46 -21.08 -27.05 -3.28
C PRO A 46 -20.91 -28.57 -3.49
N GLU A 47 -19.96 -28.98 -4.35
CA GLU A 47 -19.59 -30.39 -4.58
C GLU A 47 -18.13 -30.68 -4.20
N TYR A 48 -17.90 -31.76 -3.45
CA TYR A 48 -16.56 -32.19 -3.01
C TYR A 48 -16.25 -33.59 -3.52
N ALA A 49 -15.06 -33.82 -4.09
CA ALA A 49 -14.67 -35.20 -4.40
C ALA A 49 -14.23 -35.94 -3.12
N ILE A 50 -14.89 -37.05 -2.82
CA ILE A 50 -14.62 -37.90 -1.65
C ILE A 50 -14.32 -39.30 -2.16
N GLY A 51 -13.04 -39.54 -2.47
CA GLY A 51 -12.59 -40.76 -3.13
C GLY A 51 -13.24 -40.97 -4.50
N ASN A 52 -13.94 -42.09 -4.67
CA ASN A 52 -14.66 -42.46 -5.90
C ASN A 52 -16.08 -41.87 -6.00
N PHE A 53 -16.39 -40.86 -5.18
CA PHE A 53 -17.68 -40.19 -5.11
C PHE A 53 -17.51 -38.66 -5.28
N LEU A 54 -18.59 -38.00 -5.72
CA LEU A 54 -18.81 -36.56 -5.54
C LEU A 54 -19.85 -36.37 -4.44
N ALA A 55 -19.63 -35.44 -3.53
CA ALA A 55 -20.49 -35.16 -2.39
C ALA A 55 -21.06 -33.75 -2.50
N ARG A 56 -22.38 -33.62 -2.69
CA ARG A 56 -23.09 -32.34 -2.68
C ARG A 56 -23.59 -32.02 -1.28
N LEU A 57 -23.31 -30.82 -0.78
CA LEU A 57 -23.71 -30.39 0.57
C LEU A 57 -24.81 -29.35 0.52
N ASN A 58 -25.97 -29.68 1.11
CA ASN A 58 -27.06 -28.74 1.30
C ASN A 58 -27.37 -28.59 2.79
N TYR A 59 -27.00 -27.43 3.34
CA TYR A 59 -27.19 -27.13 4.76
C TYR A 59 -28.40 -26.22 4.97
N SER A 60 -29.37 -26.72 5.73
CA SER A 60 -30.37 -25.91 6.41
C SER A 60 -29.98 -25.84 7.88
N GLN A 61 -30.18 -24.72 8.57
CA GLN A 61 -29.71 -24.48 9.95
C GLN A 61 -29.95 -25.63 10.95
N SER A 62 -30.92 -26.53 10.69
CA SER A 62 -31.23 -27.73 11.49
C SER A 62 -30.79 -29.07 10.90
N SER A 63 -30.33 -29.15 9.66
CA SER A 63 -29.86 -30.40 9.03
C SER A 63 -28.96 -30.17 7.82
N LEU A 64 -27.91 -30.99 7.71
CA LEU A 64 -27.05 -31.09 6.53
C LEU A 64 -27.44 -32.33 5.72
N THR A 65 -27.82 -32.14 4.46
CA THR A 65 -28.03 -33.24 3.51
C THR A 65 -26.78 -33.39 2.64
N VAL A 66 -26.24 -34.61 2.62
CA VAL A 66 -25.09 -35.01 1.82
C VAL A 66 -25.58 -35.96 0.72
N THR A 67 -25.49 -35.53 -0.54
CA THR A 67 -25.78 -36.38 -1.70
C THR A 67 -24.48 -36.93 -2.25
N LEU A 68 -24.27 -38.25 -2.17
CA LEU A 68 -23.09 -38.92 -2.70
C LEU A 68 -23.39 -39.53 -4.08
N ILE A 69 -22.70 -39.04 -5.09
CA ILE A 69 -22.82 -39.45 -6.49
C ILE A 69 -21.63 -40.36 -6.80
N PRO A 70 -21.84 -41.66 -7.05
CA PRO A 70 -20.76 -42.57 -7.40
C PRO A 70 -20.24 -42.28 -8.81
N LYS A 71 -18.90 -42.22 -8.98
CA LYS A 71 -18.28 -42.03 -10.31
C LYS A 71 -18.48 -43.23 -11.27
N SER A 72 -18.87 -44.39 -10.73
CA SER A 72 -19.22 -45.60 -11.46
C SER A 72 -20.29 -46.37 -10.67
N SER A 73 -21.20 -47.05 -11.38
CA SER A 73 -22.26 -47.85 -10.74
C SER A 73 -21.75 -48.96 -9.84
N SER A 74 -20.50 -49.41 -10.01
CA SER A 74 -19.84 -50.44 -9.21
C SER A 74 -19.30 -49.96 -7.86
N TYR A 75 -19.24 -48.64 -7.62
CA TYR A 75 -18.80 -48.10 -6.34
C TYR A 75 -19.95 -48.05 -5.34
N GLU A 76 -19.68 -48.59 -4.15
CA GLU A 76 -20.63 -48.68 -3.05
C GLU A 76 -20.05 -47.98 -1.81
N ALA A 77 -20.88 -47.20 -1.13
CA ALA A 77 -20.55 -46.56 0.14
C ALA A 77 -21.41 -47.19 1.25
N SER A 78 -20.82 -47.46 2.42
CA SER A 78 -21.53 -48.08 3.56
C SER A 78 -21.82 -47.09 4.68
N ASN A 79 -20.88 -46.19 4.96
CA ASN A 79 -20.96 -45.24 6.07
C ASN A 79 -20.22 -43.95 5.75
N ILE A 80 -20.75 -42.84 6.27
CA ILE A 80 -20.13 -41.52 6.26
C ILE A 80 -19.95 -41.02 7.69
N TRP A 81 -18.79 -40.45 8.01
CA TRP A 81 -18.51 -39.78 9.28
C TRP A 81 -18.23 -38.32 9.05
N TYR A 82 -18.53 -37.50 10.06
CA TYR A 82 -18.17 -36.09 10.04
C TYR A 82 -17.46 -35.66 11.33
N THR A 83 -16.66 -34.60 11.25
CA THR A 83 -16.13 -33.89 12.42
C THR A 83 -15.96 -32.40 12.14
N ASN A 84 -15.97 -31.60 13.20
CA ASN A 84 -15.58 -30.18 13.18
C ASN A 84 -14.20 -29.95 13.83
N ILE A 85 -13.50 -31.01 14.24
CA ILE A 85 -12.13 -30.92 14.73
C ILE A 85 -11.23 -30.62 13.54
N SER A 86 -10.44 -29.55 13.63
CA SER A 86 -9.47 -29.15 12.62
C SER A 86 -8.43 -30.24 12.36
N ASN A 87 -8.18 -30.56 11.10
CA ASN A 87 -7.16 -31.52 10.64
C ASN A 87 -7.20 -32.87 11.36
N PRO A 88 -8.33 -33.60 11.29
CA PRO A 88 -8.48 -34.87 11.96
C PRO A 88 -7.54 -35.93 11.35
N THR A 89 -6.89 -36.71 12.20
CA THR A 89 -5.90 -37.75 11.83
C THR A 89 -6.35 -39.16 12.19
N GLN A 90 -7.44 -39.29 12.95
CA GLN A 90 -8.00 -40.57 13.38
C GLN A 90 -9.52 -40.57 13.28
N LEU A 91 -10.12 -41.73 12.99
CA LEU A 91 -11.59 -41.86 12.91
C LEU A 91 -12.27 -41.67 14.28
N SER A 92 -11.54 -41.88 15.40
CA SER A 92 -12.00 -41.61 16.76
C SER A 92 -12.33 -40.13 17.02
N GLN A 93 -11.87 -39.23 16.14
CA GLN A 93 -12.19 -37.80 16.19
C GLN A 93 -13.48 -37.45 15.46
N ALA A 94 -14.20 -38.43 14.91
CA ALA A 94 -15.53 -38.23 14.36
C ALA A 94 -16.51 -37.76 15.44
N VAL A 95 -17.28 -36.71 15.14
CA VAL A 95 -18.40 -36.27 15.98
C VAL A 95 -19.53 -37.32 15.92
N ALA A 96 -19.83 -37.82 14.71
CA ALA A 96 -20.78 -38.90 14.50
C ALA A 96 -20.56 -39.61 13.15
N GLY A 97 -21.16 -40.79 13.00
CA GLY A 97 -21.21 -41.56 11.76
C GLY A 97 -22.62 -42.01 11.42
N TYR A 98 -22.94 -42.05 10.12
CA TYR A 98 -24.26 -42.37 9.59
C TYR A 98 -24.15 -43.46 8.51
N PRO A 99 -25.06 -44.44 8.47
CA PRO A 99 -25.15 -45.36 7.34
C PRO A 99 -25.66 -44.61 6.10
N THR A 100 -25.11 -44.94 4.93
CA THR A 100 -25.46 -44.30 3.65
C THR A 100 -26.82 -44.71 3.11
N GLY A 101 -27.33 -45.88 3.52
CA GLY A 101 -28.59 -46.45 3.04
C GLY A 101 -28.49 -46.97 1.59
N PRO A 102 -29.62 -47.34 0.97
CA PRO A 102 -29.64 -47.74 -0.44
C PRO A 102 -29.55 -46.53 -1.38
N LYS A 103 -29.06 -46.74 -2.60
CA LYS A 103 -29.11 -45.74 -3.68
C LYS A 103 -30.56 -45.36 -4.01
N ASN A 104 -30.79 -44.09 -4.34
CA ASN A 104 -32.07 -43.60 -4.85
C ASN A 104 -32.28 -44.04 -6.32
N SER A 105 -33.40 -43.63 -6.92
CA SER A 105 -33.74 -43.95 -8.33
C SER A 105 -32.75 -43.42 -9.36
N GLU A 106 -31.91 -42.46 -8.98
CA GLU A 106 -30.86 -41.85 -9.82
C GLU A 106 -29.48 -42.50 -9.59
N GLY A 107 -29.37 -43.47 -8.69
CA GLY A 107 -28.11 -44.14 -8.35
C GLY A 107 -27.27 -43.44 -7.28
N ASN A 108 -27.79 -42.42 -6.61
CA ASN A 108 -27.08 -41.60 -5.61
C ASN A 108 -27.44 -42.04 -4.18
N TYR A 109 -26.52 -41.88 -3.23
CA TYR A 109 -26.85 -41.99 -1.80
C TYR A 109 -27.25 -40.62 -1.25
N ILE A 110 -28.25 -40.59 -0.37
CA ILE A 110 -28.69 -39.36 0.31
C ILE A 110 -28.60 -39.61 1.82
N VAL A 111 -27.72 -38.86 2.48
CA VAL A 111 -27.53 -38.95 3.93
C VAL A 111 -27.93 -37.63 4.56
N THR A 112 -28.83 -37.67 5.55
CA THR A 112 -29.22 -36.48 6.31
C THR A 112 -28.60 -36.53 7.69
N ILE A 113 -27.81 -35.51 8.02
CA ILE A 113 -27.15 -35.31 9.31
C ILE A 113 -27.98 -34.26 10.08
N PRO A 114 -28.71 -34.66 11.14
CA PRO A 114 -29.51 -33.73 11.93
C PRO A 114 -28.62 -32.92 12.89
N ASN A 115 -28.88 -31.61 13.00
CA ASN A 115 -28.19 -30.67 13.89
C ASN A 115 -26.65 -30.85 13.89
N PRO A 116 -26.00 -30.76 12.73
CA PRO A 116 -24.55 -30.97 12.63
C PRO A 116 -23.80 -29.93 13.46
N GLN A 117 -22.77 -30.37 14.18
CA GLN A 117 -21.81 -29.45 14.80
C GLN A 117 -20.86 -28.95 13.72
N ILE A 118 -20.98 -27.69 13.33
CA ILE A 118 -20.21 -27.03 12.26
C ILE A 118 -19.30 -25.98 12.91
N ALA A 119 -18.07 -25.83 12.40
CA ALA A 119 -17.16 -24.78 12.88
C ALA A 119 -17.67 -23.38 12.47
N VAL A 120 -17.26 -22.33 13.20
CA VAL A 120 -17.76 -20.95 12.99
C VAL A 120 -17.48 -20.44 11.56
N ASP A 121 -16.41 -20.92 10.94
CA ASP A 121 -15.99 -20.63 9.57
C ASP A 121 -16.74 -21.46 8.49
N GLY A 122 -17.70 -22.29 8.90
CA GLY A 122 -18.42 -23.21 8.02
C GLY A 122 -17.67 -24.51 7.70
N THR A 123 -16.51 -24.74 8.31
CA THR A 123 -15.71 -25.95 8.04
C THR A 123 -16.33 -27.19 8.69
N LEU A 124 -16.30 -28.29 7.93
CA LEU A 124 -16.62 -29.65 8.34
C LEU A 124 -15.68 -30.62 7.62
N TYR A 125 -15.28 -31.73 8.24
CA TYR A 125 -14.54 -32.80 7.57
C TYR A 125 -15.42 -34.03 7.39
N LEU A 126 -15.40 -34.64 6.20
CA LEU A 126 -16.13 -35.87 5.86
C LEU A 126 -15.17 -37.04 5.63
N PHE A 127 -15.56 -38.23 6.08
CA PHE A 127 -14.84 -39.48 5.83
C PHE A 127 -15.83 -40.53 5.33
N LEU A 128 -15.49 -41.26 4.27
CA LEU A 128 -16.38 -42.24 3.65
C LEU A 128 -15.74 -43.63 3.64
N ALA A 129 -16.49 -44.63 4.11
CA ALA A 129 -16.13 -46.04 3.94
C ALA A 129 -16.77 -46.58 2.65
N THR A 130 -15.95 -47.19 1.80
CA THR A 130 -16.37 -47.67 0.48
C THR A 130 -15.93 -49.11 0.23
N ASN A 131 -16.53 -49.78 -0.76
CA ASN A 131 -16.07 -51.10 -1.22
C ASN A 131 -14.68 -51.09 -1.88
N THR A 132 -14.13 -49.90 -2.14
CA THR A 132 -12.77 -49.69 -2.69
C THR A 132 -11.75 -49.24 -1.66
N GLY A 133 -12.12 -49.19 -0.37
CA GLY A 133 -11.29 -48.69 0.73
C GLY A 133 -11.78 -47.34 1.27
N ASP A 134 -11.25 -46.96 2.42
CA ASP A 134 -11.60 -45.72 3.10
C ASP A 134 -10.97 -44.49 2.43
N THR A 135 -11.68 -43.35 2.42
CA THR A 135 -11.28 -42.17 1.63
C THR A 135 -10.27 -41.24 2.31
N GLY A 136 -10.05 -41.39 3.62
CA GLY A 136 -9.46 -40.33 4.43
C GLY A 136 -10.43 -39.18 4.71
N TRP A 137 -10.03 -38.23 5.55
CA TRP A 137 -10.82 -37.05 5.88
C TRP A 137 -10.69 -35.98 4.80
N VAL A 138 -11.83 -35.45 4.34
CA VAL A 138 -11.95 -34.41 3.32
C VAL A 138 -12.55 -33.16 3.96
N LYS A 139 -11.88 -32.01 3.85
CA LYS A 139 -12.39 -30.71 4.32
C LYS A 139 -13.49 -30.23 3.38
N CYS A 140 -14.61 -29.77 3.93
CA CYS A 140 -15.76 -29.25 3.22
C CYS A 140 -16.22 -27.94 3.88
N ASN A 141 -16.82 -27.04 3.08
CA ASN A 141 -17.48 -25.84 3.60
C ASN A 141 -19.00 -25.97 3.41
N VAL A 142 -19.73 -26.00 4.53
CA VAL A 142 -21.20 -26.22 4.51
C VAL A 142 -21.99 -24.93 4.32
N HIS A 143 -21.38 -23.75 4.45
CA HIS A 143 -22.07 -22.48 4.25
C HIS A 143 -22.12 -22.06 2.78
N GLY A 144 -21.27 -22.64 1.92
CA GLY A 144 -20.88 -21.97 0.68
C GLY A 144 -20.23 -20.62 1.02
N MET A 145 -19.38 -20.08 0.15
CA MET A 145 -18.94 -18.71 0.37
C MET A 145 -20.10 -17.74 0.06
N ARG A 146 -21.02 -17.54 1.00
CA ARG A 146 -21.89 -16.36 1.01
C ARG A 146 -21.10 -15.20 1.57
N ILE A 147 -20.21 -14.67 0.74
CA ILE A 147 -19.66 -13.34 0.94
C ILE A 147 -20.69 -12.37 0.35
N ASP A 148 -21.64 -11.92 1.17
CA ASP A 148 -22.75 -11.09 0.69
C ASP A 148 -22.26 -9.83 -0.06
N TRP A 149 -21.10 -9.26 0.34
CA TRP A 149 -20.51 -8.08 -0.31
C TRP A 149 -19.99 -8.30 -1.73
N ILE A 150 -19.70 -9.54 -2.16
CA ILE A 150 -19.25 -9.81 -3.54
C ILE A 150 -20.37 -9.53 -4.54
N ASN A 151 -21.63 -9.58 -4.10
CA ASN A 151 -22.77 -9.20 -4.93
C ASN A 151 -22.93 -7.68 -5.07
N ASP A 152 -22.20 -6.89 -4.28
CA ASP A 152 -22.26 -5.42 -4.25
C ASP A 152 -21.09 -4.78 -5.02
N LEU A 153 -20.65 -5.41 -6.13
CA LEU A 153 -19.53 -4.95 -6.96
C LEU A 153 -19.98 -4.25 -8.28
N GLY A 154 -21.24 -3.80 -8.33
CA GLY A 154 -21.78 -3.11 -9.50
C GLY A 154 -21.91 -4.05 -10.69
N LEU A 155 -21.26 -3.70 -11.81
CA LEU A 155 -21.14 -4.55 -13.00
C LEU A 155 -19.98 -5.55 -12.90
N GLY A 156 -19.09 -5.37 -11.92
CA GLY A 156 -17.94 -6.24 -11.73
C GLY A 156 -18.23 -7.47 -10.89
N SER A 157 -17.26 -8.37 -10.89
CA SER A 157 -17.28 -9.59 -10.10
C SER A 157 -15.86 -10.10 -9.86
N ILE A 158 -15.72 -10.94 -8.85
CA ILE A 158 -14.44 -11.56 -8.48
C ILE A 158 -14.63 -13.05 -8.24
N ARG A 159 -13.53 -13.80 -8.29
CA ARG A 159 -13.48 -15.20 -7.87
C ARG A 159 -13.27 -15.32 -6.37
N THR A 160 -13.72 -16.46 -5.86
CA THR A 160 -13.55 -16.91 -4.47
C THR A 160 -12.71 -18.16 -4.34
N VAL A 161 -12.20 -18.65 -5.48
CA VAL A 161 -11.28 -19.78 -5.59
C VAL A 161 -10.09 -19.36 -6.46
N PRO A 162 -8.85 -19.78 -6.14
CA PRO A 162 -7.67 -19.38 -6.88
C PRO A 162 -7.65 -19.98 -8.29
N VAL A 163 -6.85 -19.39 -9.18
CA VAL A 163 -6.50 -20.01 -10.47
C VAL A 163 -5.47 -21.12 -10.22
N ILE A 164 -5.69 -22.30 -10.80
CA ILE A 164 -4.77 -23.44 -10.63
C ILE A 164 -3.92 -23.60 -11.89
N ASN A 165 -2.66 -23.19 -11.80
CA ASN A 165 -1.61 -23.47 -12.77
C ASN A 165 -0.74 -24.66 -12.32
N PRO A 166 -0.76 -25.80 -13.04
CA PRO A 166 0.05 -26.96 -12.69
C PRO A 166 1.56 -26.73 -12.84
N ALA A 167 2.00 -25.66 -13.52
CA ALA A 167 3.40 -25.28 -13.64
C ALA A 167 3.89 -24.44 -12.45
N TRP A 168 3.00 -23.84 -11.65
CA TRP A 168 3.38 -23.09 -10.46
C TRP A 168 3.59 -24.03 -9.28
N ALA A 169 4.69 -23.81 -8.54
CA ALA A 169 4.97 -24.54 -7.31
C ALA A 169 3.93 -24.24 -6.22
N GLU A 170 3.47 -22.98 -6.18
CA GLU A 170 2.46 -22.47 -5.26
C GLU A 170 1.43 -21.68 -6.07
N ASN A 171 0.16 -22.09 -5.99
CA ASN A 171 -0.94 -21.47 -6.74
C ASN A 171 -1.67 -20.38 -5.96
N ASP A 172 -1.51 -20.40 -4.64
CA ASP A 172 -2.13 -19.46 -3.70
C ASP A 172 -1.20 -19.35 -2.47
N LEU A 173 -1.57 -18.46 -1.56
CA LEU A 173 -0.85 -18.17 -0.33
C LEU A 173 -0.81 -19.35 0.66
N PRO A 174 0.16 -19.37 1.59
CA PRO A 174 0.20 -20.38 2.64
C PRO A 174 -1.08 -20.41 3.48
N ASP A 175 -1.58 -21.61 3.77
CA ASP A 175 -2.71 -21.78 4.69
C ASP A 175 -2.36 -21.35 6.13
N MET A 176 -1.12 -21.63 6.54
CA MET A 176 -0.65 -21.36 7.90
C MET A 176 -0.24 -19.90 8.08
N ILE A 177 -0.87 -19.23 9.05
CA ILE A 177 -0.53 -17.87 9.47
C ILE A 177 -0.14 -17.90 10.96
N TYR A 178 1.05 -17.42 11.29
CA TYR A 178 1.59 -17.43 12.65
C TYR A 178 1.08 -16.23 13.46
N LYS A 179 -0.21 -16.31 13.81
CA LYS A 179 -0.92 -15.37 14.68
C LYS A 179 -1.59 -16.09 15.84
N THR A 180 -1.93 -15.34 16.89
CA THR A 180 -2.81 -15.83 17.96
C THR A 180 -4.28 -15.61 17.59
N ASP A 181 -5.20 -16.14 18.40
CA ASP A 181 -6.63 -15.92 18.21
C ASP A 181 -7.05 -14.47 18.46
N ASN A 182 -6.18 -13.61 19.01
CA ASN A 182 -6.48 -12.19 19.22
C ASN A 182 -6.48 -11.39 17.90
N ILE A 183 -5.78 -11.88 16.87
CA ILE A 183 -5.79 -11.26 15.54
C ILE A 183 -7.00 -11.73 14.73
N LYS A 184 -7.90 -10.78 14.45
CA LYS A 184 -9.14 -10.96 13.68
C LYS A 184 -9.10 -10.15 12.38
N GLY A 185 -9.91 -10.56 11.40
CA GLY A 185 -9.97 -9.89 10.10
C GLY A 185 -8.77 -10.20 9.21
N ALA A 186 -8.59 -9.37 8.18
CA ALA A 186 -7.46 -9.44 7.27
C ALA A 186 -6.12 -9.30 8.00
N VAL A 187 -5.12 -9.99 7.46
CA VAL A 187 -3.78 -10.11 8.04
C VAL A 187 -2.87 -9.05 7.43
N PRO A 188 -2.14 -8.26 8.22
CA PRO A 188 -1.18 -7.29 7.68
C PRO A 188 -0.04 -7.99 6.96
N THR A 189 0.34 -7.45 5.80
CA THR A 189 1.44 -7.92 4.94
C THR A 189 2.22 -6.69 4.47
N ASN A 190 3.33 -6.87 3.75
CA ASN A 190 4.09 -5.75 3.20
C ASN A 190 4.55 -4.77 4.28
N ASP A 191 5.11 -5.33 5.35
CA ASP A 191 5.48 -4.60 6.55
C ASP A 191 6.87 -5.08 7.03
N TRP A 192 7.58 -4.28 7.83
CA TRP A 192 8.84 -4.65 8.47
C TRP A 192 8.69 -5.84 9.43
N LEU A 193 7.48 -6.10 9.92
CA LEU A 193 7.14 -7.21 10.82
C LEU A 193 6.59 -8.46 10.11
N SER A 194 6.38 -8.43 8.79
CA SER A 194 5.63 -9.47 8.09
C SER A 194 6.20 -10.88 8.28
N SER A 195 7.52 -11.07 8.37
CA SER A 195 8.09 -12.42 8.47
C SER A 195 7.56 -13.24 9.66
N ILE A 196 7.13 -12.58 10.75
CA ILE A 196 6.48 -13.24 11.90
C ILE A 196 5.26 -14.04 11.47
N LEU A 197 4.47 -13.54 10.51
CA LEU A 197 3.21 -14.16 10.08
C LEU A 197 3.42 -15.32 9.12
N TRP A 198 4.58 -15.39 8.46
CA TRP A 198 4.87 -16.30 7.35
C TRP A 198 5.73 -17.50 7.73
N ILE A 199 6.55 -17.40 8.78
CA ILE A 199 7.45 -18.48 9.22
C ILE A 199 7.32 -18.71 10.74
N PRO A 200 7.71 -19.90 11.28
CA PRO A 200 7.51 -20.21 12.69
C PRO A 200 8.11 -19.22 13.69
N PHE A 201 9.13 -18.46 13.31
CA PHE A 201 9.70 -17.43 14.18
C PHE A 201 9.75 -16.11 13.43
N SER A 202 10.92 -15.59 13.11
CA SER A 202 11.04 -14.45 12.22
C SER A 202 12.40 -14.43 11.52
N GLU A 203 12.46 -13.71 10.42
CA GLU A 203 13.70 -13.11 9.96
C GLU A 203 13.99 -11.84 10.81
N PRO A 204 15.15 -11.21 10.68
CA PRO A 204 15.43 -9.95 11.37
C PRO A 204 14.38 -8.86 11.07
N LEU A 205 13.91 -8.20 12.13
CA LEU A 205 12.88 -7.17 12.14
C LEU A 205 13.53 -5.83 12.47
N TYR A 206 13.56 -4.92 11.49
CA TYR A 206 14.32 -3.68 11.56
C TYR A 206 13.45 -2.51 12.02
N SER A 207 13.20 -2.42 13.33
CA SER A 207 12.38 -1.35 13.91
C SER A 207 13.09 0.01 14.03
N HIS A 208 14.41 0.01 14.11
CA HIS A 208 15.26 1.18 14.38
C HIS A 208 14.92 1.99 15.65
N PRO A 209 15.91 2.25 16.53
CA PRO A 209 17.34 1.95 16.38
C PRO A 209 17.70 0.47 16.58
N LEU A 210 16.76 -0.34 17.09
CA LEU A 210 16.98 -1.76 17.37
C LEU A 210 16.52 -2.68 16.24
N VAL A 211 17.19 -3.83 16.17
CA VAL A 211 16.85 -4.96 15.30
C VAL A 211 16.56 -6.18 16.17
N TYR A 212 15.54 -6.95 15.80
CA TYR A 212 15.09 -8.12 16.56
C TYR A 212 15.03 -9.37 15.69
N GLN A 213 15.23 -10.55 16.27
CA GLN A 213 14.88 -11.80 15.58
C GLN A 213 14.37 -12.84 16.57
N TYR A 214 13.18 -13.39 16.32
CA TYR A 214 12.63 -14.48 17.11
C TYR A 214 13.29 -15.79 16.71
N SER A 215 13.56 -16.65 17.69
CA SER A 215 14.13 -17.99 17.48
C SER A 215 13.70 -18.92 18.62
N LYS A 216 14.01 -20.21 18.53
CA LYS A 216 13.80 -21.18 19.64
C LYS A 216 14.48 -20.77 20.95
N SER A 217 15.52 -19.94 20.90
CA SER A 217 16.25 -19.47 22.08
C SER A 217 15.61 -18.25 22.76
N GLY A 218 14.59 -17.64 22.13
CA GLY A 218 13.98 -16.39 22.55
C GLY A 218 14.17 -15.27 21.51
N LEU A 219 14.09 -14.02 21.96
CA LEU A 219 14.23 -12.82 21.14
C LEU A 219 15.68 -12.34 21.13
N ALA A 220 16.36 -12.48 19.99
CA ALA A 220 17.64 -11.83 19.75
C ALA A 220 17.42 -10.32 19.59
N VAL A 221 18.28 -9.52 20.22
CA VAL A 221 18.23 -8.05 20.21
C VAL A 221 19.62 -7.52 19.89
N SER A 222 19.68 -6.52 19.02
CA SER A 222 20.92 -5.83 18.69
C SER A 222 20.67 -4.38 18.25
N MET A 223 21.69 -3.55 18.44
CA MET A 223 21.90 -2.35 17.61
C MET A 223 23.13 -2.65 16.74
N PRO A 224 22.95 -3.26 15.55
CA PRO A 224 24.08 -3.70 14.75
C PRO A 224 24.97 -2.54 14.33
N LYS A 225 26.27 -2.78 14.30
CA LYS A 225 27.26 -1.86 13.73
C LYS A 225 27.11 -1.81 12.22
N THR A 226 27.43 -0.67 11.64
CA THR A 226 27.54 -0.54 10.18
C THR A 226 28.67 -1.41 9.64
N GLN A 227 28.35 -2.16 8.60
CA GLN A 227 29.23 -3.00 7.82
C GLN A 227 29.21 -2.51 6.37
N TYR A 228 30.30 -2.75 5.66
CA TYR A 228 30.47 -2.32 4.28
C TYR A 228 30.86 -3.53 3.45
N TYR A 229 30.13 -3.75 2.36
CA TYR A 229 30.48 -4.76 1.36
C TYR A 229 30.72 -4.04 0.03
N ARG A 230 31.95 -4.17 -0.49
CA ARG A 230 32.27 -3.65 -1.83
C ARG A 230 32.06 -4.77 -2.84
N ASP A 231 31.25 -4.51 -3.84
CA ASP A 231 30.98 -5.47 -4.91
C ASP A 231 32.04 -5.41 -6.02
N VAL A 232 31.79 -6.15 -7.11
CA VAL A 232 32.70 -6.22 -8.26
C VAL A 232 32.71 -4.93 -9.10
N ASP A 233 31.66 -4.12 -9.02
CA ASP A 233 31.49 -2.86 -9.73
C ASP A 233 32.19 -1.70 -9.01
N GLY A 234 32.55 -1.94 -7.75
CA GLY A 234 33.16 -0.95 -6.87
C GLY A 234 32.12 -0.21 -6.04
N ASP A 235 30.83 -0.56 -6.18
CA ASP A 235 29.75 -0.05 -5.37
C ASP A 235 29.88 -0.57 -3.94
N ILE A 236 29.35 0.19 -2.99
CA ILE A 236 29.45 -0.14 -1.56
C ILE A 236 28.05 -0.32 -1.00
N GLU A 237 27.69 -1.57 -0.71
CA GLU A 237 26.53 -1.86 0.12
C GLU A 237 26.82 -1.45 1.57
N VAL A 238 25.89 -0.71 2.16
CA VAL A 238 25.93 -0.35 3.58
C VAL A 238 24.91 -1.21 4.30
N ILE A 239 25.36 -1.94 5.31
CA ILE A 239 24.59 -3.01 5.96
C ILE A 239 24.62 -2.83 7.47
N ARG A 240 23.49 -3.01 8.14
CA ARG A 240 23.36 -3.03 9.61
C ARG A 240 22.65 -4.29 10.08
N ARG A 241 23.23 -5.45 9.79
CA ARG A 241 22.57 -6.75 9.88
C ARG A 241 22.65 -7.42 11.25
N LEU A 242 21.55 -8.07 11.64
CA LEU A 242 21.51 -9.10 12.68
C LEU A 242 21.47 -10.48 12.00
N ASP A 243 22.36 -11.39 12.38
CA ASP A 243 22.43 -12.76 11.85
C ASP A 243 22.63 -13.77 12.98
N LEU A 244 21.67 -14.68 13.17
CA LEU A 244 21.74 -15.73 14.19
C LEU A 244 22.93 -16.70 14.00
N ASN A 245 23.49 -16.78 12.79
CA ASN A 245 24.67 -17.60 12.50
C ASN A 245 25.99 -16.87 12.79
N ILE A 246 25.95 -15.55 12.99
CA ILE A 246 27.12 -14.71 13.24
C ILE A 246 26.94 -14.01 14.58
N LEU A 247 27.36 -14.68 15.66
CA LEU A 247 27.14 -14.24 17.05
C LEU A 247 27.55 -12.79 17.31
N GLU A 248 28.62 -12.28 16.70
CA GLU A 248 29.09 -10.90 16.91
C GLU A 248 28.09 -9.81 16.48
N THR A 249 27.08 -10.16 15.68
CA THR A 249 26.00 -9.27 15.27
C THR A 249 24.86 -9.18 16.29
N ILE A 250 24.88 -10.04 17.32
CA ILE A 250 23.87 -10.14 18.36
C ILE A 250 24.43 -9.56 19.65
N ASP A 251 23.70 -8.65 20.28
CA ASP A 251 24.09 -8.13 21.60
C ASP A 251 23.67 -9.12 22.70
N PHE A 252 22.43 -9.57 22.69
CA PHE A 252 21.93 -10.59 23.61
C PHE A 252 20.63 -11.23 23.12
N ILE A 253 20.26 -12.34 23.76
CA ILE A 253 18.97 -13.02 23.58
C ILE A 253 18.18 -12.92 24.89
N VAL A 254 16.94 -12.46 24.79
CA VAL A 254 15.96 -12.45 25.88
C VAL A 254 15.11 -13.71 25.82
N GLY A 255 15.18 -14.54 26.85
CA GLY A 255 14.44 -15.79 26.96
C GLY A 255 14.10 -16.13 28.42
N ALA A 256 13.98 -17.42 28.72
CA ALA A 256 13.71 -17.92 30.07
C ALA A 256 14.36 -19.31 30.30
N ASP A 257 14.49 -19.73 31.56
CA ASP A 257 14.99 -21.07 31.90
C ASP A 257 14.00 -22.18 31.50
N ASN A 258 14.53 -23.24 30.88
CA ASN A 258 13.76 -24.40 30.40
C ASN A 258 12.54 -23.96 29.57
N PHE A 259 12.78 -23.11 28.57
CA PHE A 259 11.77 -22.54 27.70
C PHE A 259 12.13 -22.88 26.25
N THR A 260 11.32 -23.71 25.59
CA THR A 260 11.53 -24.19 24.22
C THR A 260 10.26 -23.95 23.39
N PRO A 261 9.96 -22.70 23.00
CA PRO A 261 8.77 -22.38 22.24
C PRO A 261 8.81 -23.04 20.86
N TYR A 262 7.64 -23.43 20.36
CA TYR A 262 7.51 -24.01 19.01
C TYR A 262 7.53 -22.95 17.92
N ASP A 263 6.96 -21.79 18.20
CA ASP A 263 6.84 -20.66 17.29
C ASP A 263 6.78 -19.32 18.06
N ALA A 264 6.85 -18.22 17.31
CA ALA A 264 6.48 -16.87 17.72
C ALA A 264 5.25 -16.44 16.90
N ARG A 265 4.28 -15.80 17.55
CA ARG A 265 3.00 -15.45 16.92
C ARG A 265 2.65 -13.99 17.15
N LEU A 266 2.20 -13.31 16.11
CA LEU A 266 1.63 -11.97 16.24
C LEU A 266 0.35 -12.03 17.08
N ASP A 267 0.29 -11.25 18.16
CA ASP A 267 -0.79 -11.25 19.14
C ASP A 267 -1.64 -9.97 19.09
N LYS A 268 -1.00 -8.84 18.80
CA LYS A 268 -1.63 -7.54 18.59
C LYS A 268 -0.70 -6.70 17.71
N PHE A 269 -1.27 -5.77 16.96
CA PHE A 269 -0.49 -4.75 16.25
C PHE A 269 -1.24 -3.42 16.29
N GLY A 270 -0.47 -2.33 16.22
CA GLY A 270 -0.95 -1.01 15.81
C GLY A 270 -0.21 -0.61 14.53
N ASP A 271 -0.27 0.66 14.17
CA ASP A 271 0.25 1.13 12.87
C ASP A 271 1.76 1.02 12.70
N TRP A 272 2.53 0.96 13.79
CA TRP A 272 3.97 0.76 13.76
C TRP A 272 4.48 0.06 15.03
N SER A 273 3.60 -0.66 15.72
CA SER A 273 3.92 -1.46 16.91
C SER A 273 3.33 -2.87 16.81
N ALA A 274 4.00 -3.84 17.41
CA ALA A 274 3.58 -5.23 17.42
C ALA A 274 3.83 -5.87 18.77
N ASP A 275 2.84 -6.62 19.24
CA ASP A 275 2.94 -7.58 20.32
C ASP A 275 3.15 -8.99 19.72
N VAL A 276 4.19 -9.68 20.16
CA VAL A 276 4.50 -11.05 19.72
C VAL A 276 4.59 -11.96 20.94
N VAL A 277 4.00 -13.15 20.83
CA VAL A 277 3.97 -14.14 21.91
C VAL A 277 4.77 -15.37 21.51
N MET A 278 5.63 -15.82 22.42
CA MET A 278 6.25 -17.14 22.42
C MET A 278 5.72 -17.95 23.61
N ALA A 279 5.27 -19.18 23.37
CA ALA A 279 4.65 -20.02 24.39
C ALA A 279 5.33 -21.40 24.51
N ASP A 280 5.50 -21.88 25.74
CA ASP A 280 5.95 -23.23 26.08
C ASP A 280 5.13 -23.76 27.26
N GLY A 281 4.03 -24.46 26.94
CA GLY A 281 3.07 -24.97 27.93
C GLY A 281 2.41 -23.84 28.72
N THR A 282 2.77 -23.70 29.99
CA THR A 282 2.24 -22.65 30.88
C THR A 282 3.13 -21.40 30.93
N LYS A 283 4.30 -21.45 30.29
CA LYS A 283 5.24 -20.33 30.21
C LYS A 283 4.94 -19.50 28.97
N ASN A 284 4.88 -18.19 29.12
CA ASN A 284 4.74 -17.26 27.99
C ASN A 284 5.71 -16.10 28.13
N ILE A 285 6.31 -15.71 27.01
CA ILE A 285 7.03 -14.44 26.86
C ILE A 285 6.26 -13.66 25.80
N LYS A 286 5.67 -12.54 26.21
CA LYS A 286 5.07 -11.56 25.31
C LYS A 286 6.02 -10.38 25.20
N SER A 287 6.35 -9.96 23.99
CA SER A 287 7.18 -8.78 23.71
C SER A 287 6.43 -7.75 22.88
N THR A 288 6.55 -6.49 23.24
CA THR A 288 6.06 -5.34 22.47
C THR A 288 7.25 -4.59 21.88
N ILE A 289 7.27 -4.50 20.55
CA ILE A 289 8.28 -3.81 19.74
C ILE A 289 7.59 -2.75 18.89
N ALA A 290 8.29 -1.65 18.59
CA ALA A 290 7.73 -0.59 17.75
C ALA A 290 8.82 0.12 16.96
N HIS A 291 8.48 0.54 15.75
CA HIS A 291 9.31 1.42 14.94
C HIS A 291 9.62 2.70 15.72
N GLY A 292 10.87 3.15 15.66
CA GLY A 292 11.28 4.38 16.36
C GLY A 292 11.20 4.29 17.88
N SER A 293 11.08 3.11 18.49
CA SER A 293 11.19 2.98 19.94
C SER A 293 12.59 2.49 20.31
N PRO A 294 13.30 3.19 21.21
CA PRO A 294 14.51 2.66 21.80
C PRO A 294 14.23 1.61 22.88
N TYR A 295 12.95 1.38 23.22
CA TYR A 295 12.51 0.42 24.23
C TYR A 295 11.99 -0.87 23.62
N ILE A 296 12.11 -1.95 24.39
CA ILE A 296 11.32 -3.18 24.23
C ILE A 296 10.62 -3.43 25.56
N TYR A 297 9.36 -3.83 25.48
CA TYR A 297 8.55 -4.17 26.65
C TYR A 297 8.22 -5.65 26.65
N PHE A 298 8.13 -6.25 27.83
CA PHE A 298 7.87 -7.68 27.97
C PHE A 298 6.90 -7.98 29.12
N ASP A 299 6.11 -9.02 28.94
CA ASP A 299 5.39 -9.72 30.01
C ASP A 299 5.82 -11.19 30.06
N PHE A 300 6.26 -11.64 31.24
CA PHE A 300 6.68 -13.01 31.51
C PHE A 300 5.66 -13.71 32.42
N ILE A 301 5.00 -14.74 31.88
CA ILE A 301 4.03 -15.55 32.62
C ILE A 301 4.63 -16.93 32.87
N GLY A 302 4.62 -17.39 34.12
CA GLY A 302 5.11 -18.72 34.49
C GLY A 302 6.63 -18.93 34.39
N CYS A 303 7.38 -17.88 34.05
CA CYS A 303 8.84 -17.89 33.93
C CYS A 303 9.44 -16.54 34.31
N TYR A 304 10.78 -16.46 34.33
CA TYR A 304 11.53 -15.24 34.65
C TYR A 304 12.38 -14.80 33.46
N PRO A 305 12.57 -13.47 33.25
CA PRO A 305 13.46 -12.96 32.23
C PRO A 305 14.89 -13.48 32.42
N LYS A 306 15.44 -14.07 31.37
CA LYS A 306 16.84 -14.50 31.28
C LYS A 306 17.48 -13.86 30.06
N ILE A 307 18.50 -13.05 30.29
CA ILE A 307 19.27 -12.38 29.26
C ILE A 307 20.58 -13.15 29.06
N THR A 308 20.79 -13.66 27.86
CA THR A 308 21.97 -14.43 27.48
C THR A 308 22.83 -13.63 26.52
N PHE A 309 24.06 -13.37 26.91
CA PHE A 309 25.05 -12.60 26.16
C PHE A 309 26.10 -13.55 25.54
N ASN A 310 26.74 -13.10 24.47
CA ASN A 310 27.84 -13.86 23.85
C ASN A 310 29.10 -13.90 24.73
N SER A 311 29.31 -12.86 25.54
CA SER A 311 30.39 -12.75 26.52
C SER A 311 29.86 -12.09 27.80
N VAL A 312 30.63 -12.16 28.89
CA VAL A 312 30.24 -11.52 30.15
C VAL A 312 30.09 -10.00 29.93
N PRO A 313 28.90 -9.40 30.13
CA PRO A 313 28.70 -7.98 29.89
C PRO A 313 29.39 -7.12 30.96
N GLU A 314 29.75 -5.89 30.62
CA GLU A 314 30.22 -4.91 31.61
C GLU A 314 29.01 -4.37 32.39
N ILE A 315 29.01 -4.55 33.72
CA ILE A 315 27.98 -4.02 34.61
C ILE A 315 28.42 -2.66 35.15
N ILE A 316 27.73 -1.60 34.72
CA ILE A 316 28.03 -0.22 35.12
C ILE A 316 27.28 0.14 36.41
N GLN A 317 25.99 -0.22 36.50
CA GLN A 317 25.16 -0.01 37.69
C GLN A 317 24.32 -1.26 37.96
N LYS A 318 24.19 -1.59 39.25
CA LYS A 318 23.37 -2.70 39.73
C LYS A 318 22.41 -2.24 40.83
N GLY A 319 21.19 -2.75 40.79
CA GLY A 319 20.13 -2.46 41.76
C GLY A 319 18.86 -3.18 41.35
N GLN A 320 17.70 -2.54 41.53
CA GLN A 320 16.45 -2.98 40.89
C GLN A 320 16.63 -3.10 39.37
N ASN A 321 17.29 -2.10 38.78
CA ASN A 321 17.58 -2.02 37.35
C ASN A 321 19.08 -2.27 37.12
N LEU A 322 19.43 -2.81 35.94
CA LEU A 322 20.83 -2.96 35.52
C LEU A 322 21.15 -1.96 34.43
N PHE A 323 22.33 -1.35 34.54
CA PHE A 323 22.96 -0.60 33.46
C PHE A 323 24.16 -1.41 32.97
N VAL A 324 24.14 -1.83 31.71
CA VAL A 324 25.19 -2.66 31.12
C VAL A 324 25.78 -2.02 29.88
N LYS A 325 26.98 -2.48 29.52
CA LYS A 325 27.58 -2.26 28.20
C LYS A 325 27.88 -3.60 27.53
N VAL A 326 27.48 -3.72 26.27
CA VAL A 326 27.59 -4.93 25.43
C VAL A 326 28.03 -4.52 24.04
N ASN A 327 29.08 -5.13 23.48
CA ASN A 327 29.60 -4.85 22.13
C ASN A 327 29.89 -3.36 21.78
N GLY A 328 29.99 -2.50 22.80
CA GLY A 328 30.16 -1.05 22.65
C GLY A 328 28.88 -0.25 22.89
N ASN A 329 27.72 -0.89 22.87
CA ASN A 329 26.39 -0.33 23.09
C ASN A 329 26.04 -0.30 24.58
N TYR A 330 25.31 0.72 25.01
CA TYR A 330 24.83 0.90 26.37
C TYR A 330 23.37 0.47 26.48
N TYR A 331 23.03 -0.36 27.47
CA TYR A 331 21.66 -0.84 27.67
C TYR A 331 21.20 -0.67 29.11
N GLY A 332 19.95 -0.22 29.27
CA GLY A 332 19.24 -0.29 30.53
C GLY A 332 18.30 -1.49 30.55
N PHE A 333 18.34 -2.28 31.61
CA PHE A 333 17.36 -3.33 31.91
C PHE A 333 16.55 -2.93 33.13
N PHE A 334 15.25 -2.77 32.94
CA PHE A 334 14.35 -2.19 33.92
C PHE A 334 13.35 -3.24 34.41
N ALA A 335 13.50 -3.59 35.68
CA ALA A 335 12.68 -4.58 36.34
C ALA A 335 11.76 -3.92 37.37
N PRO A 336 10.68 -4.60 37.78
CA PRO A 336 9.78 -4.07 38.79
C PRO A 336 10.43 -3.81 40.15
N GLU A 337 9.85 -2.91 40.95
CA GLU A 337 10.31 -2.69 42.33
C GLU A 337 10.25 -3.99 43.13
N GLY A 338 11.37 -4.33 43.77
CA GLY A 338 11.57 -5.58 44.50
C GLY A 338 12.30 -6.68 43.71
N SER A 339 12.57 -6.49 42.42
CA SER A 339 13.32 -7.45 41.61
C SER A 339 14.75 -7.65 42.09
N THR A 340 15.25 -8.88 41.90
CA THR A 340 16.65 -9.25 42.19
C THR A 340 17.29 -9.93 40.99
N TRP A 341 18.62 -9.91 40.93
CA TRP A 341 19.37 -10.38 39.77
C TRP A 341 20.33 -11.50 40.14
N ASN A 342 20.23 -12.62 39.44
CA ASN A 342 21.13 -13.77 39.55
C ASN A 342 22.05 -13.86 38.32
N GLY A 343 23.25 -14.42 38.49
CA GLY A 343 24.17 -14.65 37.38
C GLY A 343 25.02 -13.44 36.96
N ILE A 344 24.99 -12.34 37.72
CA ILE A 344 25.90 -11.20 37.52
C ILE A 344 27.36 -11.70 37.59
N GLY A 345 28.16 -11.34 36.58
CA GLY A 345 29.54 -11.84 36.41
C GLY A 345 29.64 -13.09 35.53
N SER A 346 28.51 -13.60 35.03
CA SER A 346 28.46 -14.62 33.96
C SER A 346 27.87 -14.03 32.68
N ASN A 347 27.85 -14.82 31.60
CA ASN A 347 27.22 -14.44 30.33
C ASN A 347 25.70 -14.68 30.32
N SER A 348 25.10 -15.06 31.45
CA SER A 348 23.65 -15.26 31.55
C SER A 348 23.12 -14.67 32.85
N ILE A 349 22.20 -13.72 32.74
CA ILE A 349 21.66 -12.97 33.88
C ILE A 349 20.15 -13.20 33.93
N THR A 350 19.65 -13.62 35.09
CA THR A 350 18.21 -13.86 35.31
C THR A 350 17.65 -12.82 36.27
N CYS A 351 16.54 -12.19 35.90
CA CYS A 351 15.78 -11.27 36.73
C CYS A 351 14.70 -12.04 37.49
N ASN A 352 14.85 -12.21 38.81
CA ASN A 352 13.76 -12.76 39.61
C ASN A 352 12.71 -11.66 39.82
N LEU A 353 11.53 -11.86 39.26
CA LEU A 353 10.41 -10.93 39.40
C LEU A 353 9.68 -11.16 40.74
N PRO A 354 9.22 -10.10 41.42
CA PRO A 354 8.36 -10.20 42.60
C PRO A 354 7.05 -10.93 42.30
N TYR A 355 6.47 -11.55 43.32
CA TYR A 355 5.16 -12.18 43.20
C TYR A 355 4.10 -11.19 42.67
N GLY A 356 3.36 -11.61 41.65
CA GLY A 356 2.28 -10.82 41.03
C GLY A 356 2.76 -9.77 40.01
N LYS A 357 4.06 -9.61 39.77
CA LYS A 357 4.60 -8.71 38.75
C LYS A 357 5.22 -9.51 37.60
N THR A 358 4.78 -9.26 36.37
CA THR A 358 5.20 -9.99 35.16
C THR A 358 6.00 -9.14 34.18
N TYR A 359 5.96 -7.82 34.34
CA TYR A 359 6.49 -6.88 33.36
C TYR A 359 8.01 -6.71 33.50
N PHE A 360 8.66 -6.44 32.37
CA PHE A 360 10.08 -6.14 32.25
C PHE A 360 10.30 -5.28 31.00
N SER A 361 11.20 -4.31 31.04
CA SER A 361 11.58 -3.57 29.83
C SER A 361 13.07 -3.41 29.72
N LEU A 362 13.53 -3.10 28.50
CA LEU A 362 14.91 -2.73 28.25
C LEU A 362 14.96 -1.59 27.25
N ALA A 363 16.06 -0.85 27.24
CA ALA A 363 16.30 0.19 26.25
C ALA A 363 17.76 0.21 25.78
N ILE A 364 17.95 0.48 24.48
CA ILE A 364 19.24 0.95 23.98
C ILE A 364 19.42 2.41 24.39
N LEU A 365 20.55 2.73 25.01
CA LEU A 365 20.88 4.08 25.44
C LEU A 365 21.81 4.74 24.40
N PRO A 366 21.54 6.00 24.02
CA PRO A 366 22.36 6.72 23.05
C PRO A 366 23.79 6.97 23.57
N GLU A 367 23.90 7.12 24.89
CA GLU A 367 25.14 7.42 25.59
C GLU A 367 25.04 7.00 27.07
N LYS A 368 26.17 7.10 27.79
CA LYS A 368 26.31 6.52 29.14
C LYS A 368 25.43 7.21 30.19
N ASP A 369 25.27 8.52 30.11
CA ASP A 369 24.55 9.37 31.07
C ASP A 369 23.03 9.40 30.85
N ALA A 370 22.54 8.83 29.75
CA ALA A 370 21.11 8.71 29.47
C ALA A 370 20.36 7.71 30.38
N PHE A 371 21.06 6.86 31.14
CA PHE A 371 20.44 5.76 31.91
C PHE A 371 19.32 6.22 32.85
N GLU A 372 19.56 7.26 33.66
CA GLU A 372 18.56 7.71 34.65
C GLU A 372 17.33 8.33 33.97
N TYR A 373 17.55 9.09 32.88
CA TYR A 373 16.46 9.66 32.11
C TYR A 373 15.58 8.56 31.50
N PHE A 374 16.19 7.54 30.89
CA PHE A 374 15.45 6.41 30.32
C PHE A 374 14.75 5.56 31.39
N ARG A 375 15.39 5.35 32.54
CA ARG A 375 14.82 4.61 33.68
C ARG A 375 13.46 5.16 34.12
N GLU A 376 13.29 6.49 34.12
CA GLU A 376 12.04 7.13 34.52
C GLU A 376 10.87 6.86 33.54
N LYS A 377 11.16 6.51 32.28
CA LYS A 377 10.16 6.27 31.21
C LYS A 377 10.00 4.78 30.91
N ALA A 378 10.88 3.93 31.43
CA ALA A 378 10.94 2.50 31.15
C ALA A 378 9.67 1.72 31.50
N TYR A 379 8.81 2.25 32.36
CA TYR A 379 7.57 1.60 32.80
C TYR A 379 6.32 2.09 32.05
N ALA A 380 6.45 3.02 31.09
CA ALA A 380 5.37 3.46 30.21
C ALA A 380 5.31 2.54 28.98
N PHE A 381 4.69 1.37 29.13
CA PHE A 381 4.65 0.35 28.10
C PHE A 381 3.75 0.79 26.96
N ILE A 382 4.24 0.74 25.71
CA ILE A 382 3.41 0.99 24.54
C ILE A 382 2.36 -0.12 24.45
N VAL A 383 1.10 0.27 24.28
CA VAL A 383 -0.02 -0.66 24.09
C VAL A 383 -0.78 -0.44 22.79
N ASN A 384 -0.60 0.72 22.14
CA ASN A 384 -1.13 0.98 20.80
C ASN A 384 -0.34 2.11 20.11
N THR A 385 -0.29 2.07 18.79
CA THR A 385 0.22 3.15 17.94
C THR A 385 -0.78 3.44 16.82
N GLU A 386 -1.05 4.71 16.56
CA GLU A 386 -2.02 5.12 15.55
C GLU A 386 -1.57 6.39 14.83
N VAL A 387 -1.65 6.39 13.50
CA VAL A 387 -1.46 7.54 12.63
C VAL A 387 -2.83 8.13 12.28
N GLN A 388 -2.89 9.44 12.31
CA GLN A 388 -4.01 10.23 11.82
C GLN A 388 -3.48 11.30 10.89
N TRP A 389 -4.14 11.51 9.76
CA TRP A 389 -3.75 12.56 8.82
C TRP A 389 -4.90 13.47 8.46
N LYS A 390 -4.55 14.67 7.98
CA LYS A 390 -5.47 15.64 7.42
C LYS A 390 -4.79 16.41 6.28
N TYR A 391 -5.44 16.42 5.12
CA TYR A 391 -5.11 17.38 4.07
C TYR A 391 -5.81 18.72 4.35
N CYS A 392 -5.03 19.78 4.43
CA CYS A 392 -5.49 21.16 4.57
C CYS A 392 -5.42 21.83 3.21
N GLU A 393 -6.56 21.86 2.50
CA GLU A 393 -6.68 22.45 1.15
C GLU A 393 -6.17 23.89 1.10
N GLU A 394 -6.57 24.74 2.05
CA GLU A 394 -6.29 26.19 2.03
C GLU A 394 -4.81 26.56 1.96
N ASP A 395 -3.92 25.74 2.52
CA ASP A 395 -2.47 25.96 2.49
C ASP A 395 -1.71 24.79 1.85
N SER A 396 -2.43 23.90 1.17
CA SER A 396 -1.90 22.72 0.47
C SER A 396 -0.94 21.89 1.32
N SER A 397 -1.34 21.54 2.55
CA SER A 397 -0.47 20.84 3.48
C SER A 397 -1.08 19.56 4.05
N VAL A 398 -0.23 18.59 4.37
CA VAL A 398 -0.60 17.32 5.00
C VAL A 398 -0.08 17.34 6.42
N ASP A 399 -1.01 17.35 7.37
CA ASP A 399 -0.72 17.16 8.78
C ASP A 399 -0.84 15.68 9.14
N THR A 400 0.21 15.12 9.73
CA THR A 400 0.20 13.74 10.21
C THR A 400 0.54 13.71 11.68
N THR A 401 -0.35 13.16 12.51
CA THR A 401 -0.15 12.98 13.95
C THR A 401 0.10 11.52 14.26
N PHE A 402 1.22 11.26 14.92
CA PHE A 402 1.62 9.95 15.40
C PHE A 402 1.28 9.86 16.89
N ILE A 403 0.36 8.98 17.25
CA ILE A 403 -0.14 8.80 18.61
C ILE A 403 0.36 7.48 19.17
N VAL A 404 0.89 7.53 20.40
CA VAL A 404 1.36 6.38 21.17
C VAL A 404 0.58 6.30 22.47
N THR A 405 -0.20 5.23 22.61
CA THR A 405 -0.90 4.94 23.87
C THR A 405 -0.01 4.10 24.74
N THR A 406 0.19 4.52 25.99
CA THR A 406 1.02 3.82 26.96
C THR A 406 0.24 3.44 28.24
N GLU A 407 0.70 2.38 28.89
CA GLU A 407 0.26 1.94 30.21
C GLU A 407 1.42 2.04 31.20
N ALA A 408 1.22 2.75 32.32
CA ALA A 408 2.21 2.84 33.38
C ALA A 408 2.19 1.56 34.23
N LYS A 409 3.23 0.73 34.11
CA LYS A 409 3.41 -0.49 34.94
C LYS A 409 3.93 -0.19 36.35
N GLU A 410 4.61 0.95 36.52
CA GLU A 410 5.02 1.53 37.81
C GLU A 410 4.94 3.06 37.75
N GLY A 411 4.71 3.67 38.91
CA GLY A 411 4.57 5.12 39.01
C GLY A 411 3.35 5.65 38.23
N THR A 412 3.44 6.90 37.81
CA THR A 412 2.36 7.61 37.09
C THR A 412 2.80 8.16 35.73
N ASN A 413 4.06 7.95 35.34
CA ASN A 413 4.57 8.45 34.06
C ASN A 413 4.00 7.64 32.89
N LYS A 414 3.55 8.33 31.85
CA LYS A 414 3.04 7.76 30.61
C LYS A 414 3.83 8.20 29.38
N ASP A 415 4.75 9.13 29.51
CA ASP A 415 5.58 9.55 28.39
C ASP A 415 6.62 8.48 28.06
N THR A 416 6.81 8.23 26.77
CA THR A 416 7.88 7.38 26.25
C THR A 416 8.87 8.22 25.44
N ILE A 417 9.96 7.62 25.00
CA ILE A 417 10.94 8.25 24.10
C ILE A 417 10.72 7.69 22.70
N LEU A 418 10.60 8.57 21.72
CA LEU A 418 10.43 8.24 20.31
C LEU A 418 11.66 8.72 19.53
N ALA A 419 12.22 7.87 18.69
CA ALA A 419 13.27 8.15 17.74
C ALA A 419 12.63 8.39 16.36
N LEU A 420 12.78 9.59 15.84
CA LEU A 420 12.22 10.05 14.57
C LEU A 420 13.26 9.92 13.47
N TYR A 421 12.85 9.45 12.30
CA TYR A 421 13.68 9.45 11.10
C TYR A 421 13.88 10.86 10.52
N PRO A 422 14.88 11.06 9.63
CA PRO A 422 15.10 12.34 8.96
C PRO A 422 13.87 12.98 8.34
N HIS A 423 13.04 12.23 7.62
CA HIS A 423 11.83 12.80 7.02
C HIS A 423 10.89 13.43 8.07
N GLN A 424 10.79 12.83 9.27
CA GLN A 424 9.90 13.29 10.36
C GLN A 424 10.43 14.50 11.11
N TRP A 425 11.73 14.56 11.41
CA TRP A 425 12.28 15.66 12.20
C TRP A 425 12.74 16.85 11.37
N ARG A 426 13.02 16.65 10.07
CA ARG A 426 13.54 17.72 9.20
C ARG A 426 12.53 18.84 9.07
N ASN A 427 13.00 20.07 9.31
CA ASN A 427 12.18 21.29 9.26
C ASN A 427 10.89 21.24 10.10
N ASN A 428 10.85 20.40 11.15
CA ASN A 428 9.67 20.20 11.97
C ASN A 428 9.65 21.14 13.19
N GLY A 429 8.88 22.21 13.10
CA GLY A 429 8.69 23.17 14.20
C GLY A 429 7.76 22.71 15.33
N PHE A 430 7.12 21.54 15.21
CA PHE A 430 6.17 21.02 16.21
C PHE A 430 6.83 20.12 17.27
N ILE A 431 8.13 19.85 17.13
CA ILE A 431 8.87 18.98 18.04
C ILE A 431 9.97 19.75 18.79
N THR A 432 10.33 19.24 19.96
CA THR A 432 11.53 19.68 20.70
C THR A 432 12.43 18.47 20.90
N PRO A 433 13.43 18.26 20.01
CA PRO A 433 14.34 17.14 20.13
C PRO A 433 15.12 17.16 21.44
N LEU A 434 15.34 15.98 22.01
CA LEU A 434 16.30 15.77 23.09
C LEU A 434 17.73 15.83 22.50
N ASN A 435 18.74 15.91 23.37
CA ASN A 435 20.15 15.83 22.98
C ASN A 435 20.61 14.40 22.61
N TYR A 436 19.67 13.45 22.58
CA TYR A 436 19.91 12.05 22.31
C TYR A 436 19.59 11.71 20.86
N THR A 437 20.53 11.05 20.18
CA THR A 437 20.38 10.60 18.80
C THR A 437 20.82 9.15 18.64
N TYR A 438 20.34 8.50 17.58
CA TYR A 438 20.82 7.19 17.14
C TYR A 438 21.21 7.25 15.68
N GLU A 439 22.35 6.67 15.34
CA GLU A 439 22.68 6.41 13.94
C GLU A 439 21.86 5.22 13.45
N SER A 440 21.26 5.33 12.26
CA SER A 440 20.50 4.26 11.59
C SER A 440 20.96 4.09 10.14
N ILE A 441 20.45 3.07 9.43
CA ILE A 441 20.69 2.91 7.99
C ILE A 441 20.01 4.01 7.14
N ARG A 442 19.12 4.79 7.75
CA ARG A 442 18.41 5.94 7.14
C ARG A 442 18.97 7.29 7.59
N GLY A 443 20.18 7.31 8.15
CA GLY A 443 20.80 8.50 8.75
C GLY A 443 20.46 8.69 10.23
N THR A 444 20.78 9.86 10.77
CA THR A 444 20.60 10.16 12.19
C THR A 444 19.12 10.25 12.57
N MET A 445 18.70 9.45 13.55
CA MET A 445 17.41 9.56 14.21
C MET A 445 17.51 10.50 15.41
N LYS A 446 16.67 11.54 15.45
CA LYS A 446 16.54 12.44 16.61
C LYS A 446 15.48 11.90 17.56
N THR A 447 15.63 12.16 18.85
CA THR A 447 14.64 11.67 19.83
C THR A 447 13.78 12.78 20.41
N ILE A 448 12.57 12.43 20.83
CA ILE A 448 11.63 13.29 21.57
C ILE A 448 11.06 12.50 22.76
N CYS A 449 10.48 13.19 23.73
CA CYS A 449 9.75 12.58 24.84
C CYS A 449 8.28 12.97 24.77
N GLY A 450 7.38 12.00 24.90
CA GLY A 450 5.92 12.23 24.93
C GLY A 450 5.11 11.03 24.46
N GLN A 451 3.83 11.26 24.27
CA GLN A 451 2.86 10.28 23.76
C GLN A 451 2.41 10.56 22.31
N SER A 452 2.90 11.64 21.70
CA SER A 452 2.57 11.95 20.31
C SER A 452 3.54 12.96 19.72
N PHE A 453 3.65 12.98 18.39
CA PHE A 453 4.22 14.10 17.65
C PHE A 453 3.47 14.31 16.34
N ARG A 454 3.77 15.43 15.68
CA ARG A 454 3.16 15.80 14.39
C ARG A 454 4.23 16.14 13.37
N THR A 455 3.99 15.77 12.13
CA THR A 455 4.68 16.32 10.95
C THR A 455 3.69 17.18 10.15
N ARG A 456 4.22 18.13 9.39
CA ARG A 456 3.45 18.88 8.38
C ARG A 456 4.29 18.99 7.13
N TYR A 457 3.81 18.42 6.04
CA TYR A 457 4.45 18.51 4.73
C TYR A 457 3.62 19.38 3.80
N VAL A 458 4.28 20.02 2.85
CA VAL A 458 3.60 20.71 1.74
C VAL A 458 3.30 19.68 0.66
N TYR A 459 2.04 19.62 0.25
CA TYR A 459 1.62 18.97 -0.98
C TYR A 459 1.75 19.97 -2.13
N ASN A 460 2.45 19.61 -3.21
CA ASN A 460 2.73 20.52 -4.32
C ASN A 460 1.82 20.31 -5.54
N GLY A 461 0.68 19.64 -5.34
CA GLY A 461 -0.22 19.28 -6.42
C GLY A 461 0.30 18.15 -7.31
N ILE A 462 -0.60 17.54 -8.07
CA ILE A 462 -0.27 16.69 -9.22
C ILE A 462 -1.13 17.12 -10.41
N LEU A 463 -0.75 16.72 -11.62
CA LEU A 463 -1.59 16.85 -12.80
C LEU A 463 -2.01 15.48 -13.34
N PRO A 464 -3.22 15.34 -13.92
CA PRO A 464 -3.60 14.12 -14.64
C PRO A 464 -2.75 13.89 -15.91
N TYR A 465 -2.15 14.95 -16.45
CA TYR A 465 -1.24 14.98 -17.60
C TYR A 465 -0.58 16.37 -17.68
N LEU A 466 0.56 16.52 -18.36
CA LEU A 466 1.20 17.83 -18.53
C LEU A 466 0.39 18.78 -19.45
N PRO A 467 0.53 20.12 -19.27
CA PRO A 467 -0.05 21.07 -20.22
C PRO A 467 0.54 20.87 -21.61
N GLY A 468 -0.21 21.21 -22.66
CA GLY A 468 0.26 21.00 -24.03
C GLY A 468 1.50 21.82 -24.43
N ILE A 469 2.12 21.39 -25.51
CA ILE A 469 3.30 22.03 -26.12
C ILE A 469 2.94 23.40 -26.74
N ASP A 470 3.95 24.13 -27.23
CA ASP A 470 3.75 25.44 -27.88
C ASP A 470 2.85 25.33 -29.13
N LYS A 471 1.60 25.78 -28.98
CA LYS A 471 0.57 25.76 -30.04
C LYS A 471 0.92 26.63 -31.25
N SER A 472 1.84 27.57 -31.12
CA SER A 472 2.29 28.40 -32.24
C SER A 472 3.26 27.65 -33.17
N ASN A 473 3.85 26.55 -32.69
CA ASN A 473 4.75 25.70 -33.47
C ASN A 473 3.98 24.57 -34.16
N SER A 474 3.39 24.86 -35.32
CA SER A 474 2.59 23.88 -36.07
C SER A 474 3.36 22.61 -36.43
N SER A 475 4.66 22.70 -36.73
CA SER A 475 5.48 21.52 -37.05
C SER A 475 5.67 20.59 -35.84
N ALA A 476 5.82 21.14 -34.63
CA ALA A 476 5.88 20.32 -33.42
C ALA A 476 4.54 19.64 -33.11
N ILE A 477 3.42 20.32 -33.36
CA ILE A 477 2.08 19.74 -33.20
C ILE A 477 1.84 18.61 -34.21
N GLU A 478 2.19 18.81 -35.48
CA GLU A 478 2.09 17.77 -36.52
C GLU A 478 2.95 16.55 -36.18
N LYS A 479 4.17 16.77 -35.65
CA LYS A 479 5.06 15.68 -35.22
C LYS A 479 4.50 14.92 -34.02
N LEU A 480 3.96 15.62 -33.02
CA LEU A 480 3.32 14.98 -31.88
C LEU A 480 2.10 14.16 -32.31
N LYS A 481 1.27 14.71 -33.21
CA LYS A 481 0.15 13.96 -33.80
C LYS A 481 0.63 12.70 -34.54
N PHE A 482 1.73 12.77 -35.29
CA PHE A 482 2.31 11.59 -35.92
C PHE A 482 2.65 10.49 -34.90
N PHE A 483 3.25 10.83 -33.76
CA PHE A 483 3.55 9.84 -32.72
C PHE A 483 2.29 9.26 -32.08
N VAL A 484 1.23 10.06 -31.91
CA VAL A 484 -0.08 9.56 -31.45
C VAL A 484 -0.65 8.56 -32.46
N ASP A 485 -0.65 8.91 -33.74
CA ASP A 485 -1.15 8.05 -34.82
C ASP A 485 -0.35 6.74 -34.96
N ASP A 486 0.97 6.80 -34.76
CA ASP A 486 1.85 5.62 -34.80
C ASP A 486 1.60 4.69 -33.61
N PHE A 487 1.51 5.27 -32.40
CA PHE A 487 1.19 4.53 -31.19
C PHE A 487 -0.19 3.87 -31.30
N GLU A 488 -1.23 4.60 -31.74
CA GLU A 488 -2.59 4.08 -31.87
C GLU A 488 -2.65 2.82 -32.73
N LYS A 489 -1.97 2.80 -33.89
CA LYS A 489 -2.01 1.68 -34.85
C LYS A 489 -1.51 0.36 -34.28
N ASP A 490 -0.49 0.40 -33.43
CA ASP A 490 0.19 -0.80 -32.94
C ASP A 490 -0.26 -1.17 -31.51
N LYS A 491 -0.40 -0.16 -30.64
CA LYS A 491 -0.39 -0.38 -29.20
C LYS A 491 -1.76 -0.61 -28.56
N ILE A 492 -2.87 -0.21 -29.18
CA ILE A 492 -4.21 -0.35 -28.58
C ILE A 492 -4.69 -1.81 -28.46
N ASN A 493 -4.03 -2.75 -29.14
CA ASN A 493 -4.44 -4.15 -29.18
C ASN A 493 -3.90 -5.01 -28.01
N PHE A 494 -3.16 -4.43 -27.06
CA PHE A 494 -2.52 -5.17 -25.96
C PHE A 494 -1.67 -6.37 -26.43
N ASN A 495 -0.92 -6.20 -27.54
CA ASN A 495 0.03 -7.19 -28.01
C ASN A 495 1.31 -7.15 -27.16
N LEU A 496 1.41 -8.02 -26.14
CA LEU A 496 2.53 -8.08 -25.18
C LEU A 496 3.57 -9.15 -25.57
N ASN A 497 3.90 -9.28 -26.85
CA ASN A 497 4.77 -10.36 -27.38
C ASN A 497 6.28 -10.11 -27.16
N ASN A 498 6.67 -9.22 -26.24
CA ASN A 498 8.08 -8.95 -25.98
C ASN A 498 8.69 -10.09 -25.15
N PRO A 499 9.93 -10.53 -25.45
CA PRO A 499 10.63 -11.51 -24.61
C PRO A 499 10.70 -11.04 -23.15
N GLY A 500 10.11 -11.80 -22.23
CA GLY A 500 10.04 -11.46 -20.81
C GLY A 500 8.84 -10.62 -20.37
N ALA A 501 8.01 -10.15 -21.30
CA ALA A 501 6.70 -9.55 -21.00
C ALA A 501 5.59 -10.60 -21.06
N GLY A 502 4.62 -10.50 -20.14
CA GLY A 502 3.47 -11.41 -20.03
C GLY A 502 2.12 -10.69 -20.10
N PHE A 503 1.04 -11.46 -20.06
CA PHE A 503 -0.33 -10.91 -19.87
C PHE A 503 -0.68 -10.73 -18.39
N ASP A 504 0.30 -10.82 -17.51
CA ASP A 504 0.13 -10.60 -16.09
C ASP A 504 -0.22 -9.15 -15.76
N THR A 505 -0.62 -8.94 -14.51
CA THR A 505 -1.03 -7.64 -13.98
C THR A 505 0.05 -6.56 -14.08
N TYR A 506 1.35 -6.88 -14.01
CA TYR A 506 2.41 -5.86 -14.10
C TYR A 506 2.53 -5.31 -15.53
N TRP A 507 2.74 -6.20 -16.49
CA TRP A 507 2.95 -5.79 -17.89
C TRP A 507 1.68 -5.24 -18.52
N THR A 508 0.51 -5.78 -18.16
CA THR A 508 -0.77 -5.18 -18.53
C THR A 508 -0.93 -3.80 -17.90
N GLY A 509 -0.54 -3.62 -16.63
CA GLY A 509 -0.50 -2.34 -15.94
C GLY A 509 0.36 -1.31 -16.67
N LYS A 510 1.62 -1.64 -16.99
CA LYS A 510 2.49 -0.76 -17.79
C LYS A 510 1.86 -0.36 -19.11
N LYS A 511 1.14 -1.28 -19.77
CA LYS A 511 0.43 -0.97 -21.01
C LYS A 511 -0.76 -0.02 -20.81
N LEU A 512 -1.55 -0.24 -19.76
CA LEU A 512 -2.62 0.66 -19.35
C LEU A 512 -2.08 2.07 -19.08
N ASN A 513 -0.90 2.19 -18.46
CA ASN A 513 -0.24 3.47 -18.22
C ASN A 513 0.10 4.19 -19.53
N GLN A 514 0.72 3.51 -20.50
CA GLN A 514 1.03 4.12 -21.80
C GLN A 514 -0.23 4.69 -22.46
N LEU A 515 -1.30 3.90 -22.51
CA LEU A 515 -2.58 4.35 -23.07
C LEU A 515 -3.12 5.56 -22.30
N ALA A 516 -3.05 5.52 -20.97
CA ALA A 516 -3.49 6.60 -20.08
C ALA A 516 -2.69 7.90 -20.27
N GLN A 517 -1.39 7.84 -20.59
CA GLN A 517 -0.57 9.03 -20.89
C GLN A 517 -0.81 9.56 -22.32
N VAL A 518 -1.04 8.69 -23.31
CA VAL A 518 -1.26 9.12 -24.72
C VAL A 518 -2.67 9.65 -24.96
N LEU A 519 -3.67 9.17 -24.21
CA LEU A 519 -5.07 9.63 -24.30
C LEU A 519 -5.21 11.18 -24.24
N PRO A 520 -4.73 11.87 -23.20
CA PRO A 520 -4.84 13.33 -23.13
C PRO A 520 -4.02 14.03 -24.22
N ILE A 521 -2.93 13.43 -24.69
CA ILE A 521 -2.10 14.00 -25.76
C ILE A 521 -2.88 13.99 -27.08
N ALA A 522 -3.57 12.89 -27.39
CA ALA A 522 -4.46 12.79 -28.56
C ALA A 522 -5.53 13.89 -28.54
N GLU A 523 -6.14 14.15 -27.38
CA GLU A 523 -7.11 15.23 -27.20
C GLU A 523 -6.49 16.61 -27.42
N GLN A 524 -5.30 16.85 -26.87
CA GLN A 524 -4.60 18.14 -26.98
C GLN A 524 -4.19 18.49 -28.42
N VAL A 525 -3.85 17.49 -29.25
CA VAL A 525 -3.57 17.69 -30.68
C VAL A 525 -4.83 17.66 -31.57
N GLY A 526 -6.02 17.51 -30.96
CA GLY A 526 -7.29 17.48 -31.67
C GLY A 526 -7.59 16.18 -32.41
N ASP A 527 -6.89 15.09 -32.08
CA ASP A 527 -7.13 13.77 -32.65
C ASP A 527 -8.19 12.99 -31.86
N THR A 528 -9.45 13.36 -32.08
CA THR A 528 -10.58 12.78 -31.37
C THR A 528 -10.77 11.29 -31.67
N LEU A 529 -10.38 10.83 -32.86
CA LEU A 529 -10.52 9.41 -33.24
C LEU A 529 -9.51 8.54 -32.50
N ALA A 530 -8.24 8.98 -32.41
CA ALA A 530 -7.25 8.27 -31.62
C ALA A 530 -7.63 8.26 -30.13
N ALA A 531 -8.08 9.39 -29.59
CA ALA A 531 -8.55 9.49 -28.21
C ALA A 531 -9.69 8.51 -27.91
N GLU A 532 -10.71 8.44 -28.78
CA GLU A 532 -11.84 7.51 -28.63
C GLU A 532 -11.40 6.04 -28.65
N LYS A 533 -10.52 5.66 -29.58
CA LYS A 533 -9.99 4.29 -29.64
C LYS A 533 -9.17 3.93 -28.41
N ILE A 534 -8.32 4.84 -27.95
CA ILE A 534 -7.46 4.64 -26.77
C ILE A 534 -8.32 4.46 -25.52
N ILE A 535 -9.29 5.35 -25.25
CA ILE A 535 -10.15 5.21 -24.05
C ILE A 535 -10.99 3.93 -24.10
N ASN A 536 -11.48 3.53 -25.28
CA ASN A 536 -12.21 2.27 -25.44
C ASN A 536 -11.33 1.04 -25.20
N ALA A 537 -10.05 1.09 -25.59
CA ALA A 537 -9.09 0.03 -25.29
C ALA A 537 -8.80 -0.08 -23.78
N ILE A 538 -8.66 1.05 -23.08
CA ILE A 538 -8.49 1.07 -21.62
C ILE A 538 -9.74 0.48 -20.95
N LYS A 539 -10.94 0.97 -21.30
CA LYS A 539 -12.22 0.46 -20.77
C LYS A 539 -12.34 -1.04 -20.98
N SER A 540 -12.21 -1.51 -22.22
CA SER A 540 -12.34 -2.92 -22.55
C SER A 540 -11.41 -3.80 -21.71
N LYS A 541 -10.16 -3.37 -21.49
CA LYS A 541 -9.21 -4.16 -20.70
C LYS A 541 -9.51 -4.14 -19.20
N LEU A 542 -9.93 -3.01 -18.64
CA LEU A 542 -10.32 -2.95 -17.23
C LEU A 542 -11.60 -3.73 -16.97
N GLU A 543 -12.61 -3.61 -17.84
CA GLU A 543 -13.87 -4.35 -17.75
C GLU A 543 -13.65 -5.87 -17.82
N ASP A 544 -12.73 -6.31 -18.67
CA ASP A 544 -12.27 -7.71 -18.77
C ASP A 544 -11.68 -8.18 -17.43
N PHE A 545 -10.70 -7.47 -16.86
CA PHE A 545 -10.13 -7.80 -15.53
C PHE A 545 -11.13 -7.71 -14.37
N PHE A 546 -12.10 -6.81 -14.46
CA PHE A 546 -13.11 -6.57 -13.42
C PHE A 546 -14.31 -7.52 -13.53
N THR A 547 -14.29 -8.45 -14.47
CA THR A 547 -15.33 -9.45 -14.65
C THR A 547 -14.74 -10.84 -14.51
N ALA A 548 -15.22 -11.57 -13.51
CA ALA A 548 -14.89 -12.98 -13.35
C ALA A 548 -16.15 -13.82 -13.15
N ASP A 549 -16.19 -15.04 -13.68
CA ASP A 549 -17.20 -16.00 -13.23
C ASP A 549 -16.84 -16.42 -11.79
N PRO A 550 -17.66 -16.07 -10.78
CA PRO A 550 -17.33 -16.35 -9.38
C PRO A 550 -17.17 -17.84 -9.07
N TYR A 551 -17.73 -18.71 -9.92
CA TYR A 551 -17.86 -20.15 -9.68
C TYR A 551 -17.17 -21.02 -10.74
N GLU A 552 -16.54 -20.43 -11.76
CA GLU A 552 -15.82 -21.19 -12.76
C GLU A 552 -14.57 -21.82 -12.15
N ASN A 553 -14.41 -23.14 -12.31
CA ASN A 553 -13.21 -23.87 -11.95
C ASN A 553 -12.26 -23.90 -13.15
N VAL A 554 -11.54 -22.81 -13.36
CA VAL A 554 -10.54 -22.73 -14.45
C VAL A 554 -9.26 -23.43 -14.01
N PHE A 555 -8.89 -24.51 -14.69
CA PHE A 555 -7.50 -24.92 -14.82
C PHE A 555 -6.83 -23.90 -15.72
N TYR A 556 -5.68 -23.35 -15.29
CA TYR A 556 -4.92 -22.37 -16.06
C TYR A 556 -4.77 -22.86 -17.51
N ASP A 557 -5.43 -22.16 -18.43
CA ASP A 557 -5.32 -22.46 -19.85
C ASP A 557 -4.14 -21.65 -20.40
N LEU A 558 -3.04 -22.33 -20.74
CA LEU A 558 -1.88 -21.69 -21.38
C LEU A 558 -2.22 -20.99 -22.71
N SER A 559 -3.40 -21.27 -23.29
CA SER A 559 -3.91 -20.65 -24.51
C SER A 559 -4.96 -19.55 -24.27
N ASP A 560 -5.42 -19.35 -23.04
CA ASP A 560 -6.42 -18.34 -22.68
C ASP A 560 -5.89 -17.37 -21.61
N LYS A 561 -6.39 -16.15 -21.62
CA LYS A 561 -5.99 -15.10 -20.66
C LYS A 561 -6.94 -15.15 -19.48
N ASN A 562 -6.43 -15.36 -18.26
CA ASN A 562 -7.31 -15.43 -17.09
C ASN A 562 -7.94 -14.08 -16.73
N ASN A 563 -7.25 -12.94 -16.99
CA ASN A 563 -7.67 -11.55 -16.73
C ASN A 563 -8.79 -11.41 -15.69
N LEU A 564 -8.50 -11.72 -14.43
CA LEU A 564 -9.50 -11.72 -13.37
C LEU A 564 -8.89 -11.38 -12.02
N PHE A 565 -9.75 -11.02 -11.07
CA PHE A 565 -9.38 -10.90 -9.66
C PHE A 565 -10.01 -12.01 -8.80
N TYR A 566 -9.25 -12.52 -7.85
CA TYR A 566 -9.63 -13.51 -6.84
C TYR A 566 -9.44 -12.91 -5.44
N TYR A 567 -10.37 -13.14 -4.52
CA TYR A 567 -10.21 -12.73 -3.13
C TYR A 567 -9.83 -13.92 -2.23
N ASN A 568 -8.58 -13.88 -1.72
CA ASN A 568 -8.11 -14.82 -0.70
C ASN A 568 -8.63 -14.39 0.67
N SER A 569 -9.58 -15.16 1.22
CA SER A 569 -10.21 -14.86 2.51
C SER A 569 -9.40 -15.27 3.74
N ASN A 570 -8.36 -16.10 3.58
CA ASN A 570 -7.49 -16.49 4.69
C ASN A 570 -6.58 -15.33 5.10
N TRP A 571 -6.02 -14.64 4.12
CA TRP A 571 -5.15 -13.47 4.31
C TRP A 571 -5.93 -12.15 4.24
N GLY A 572 -7.03 -12.10 3.50
CA GLY A 572 -7.80 -10.87 3.26
C GLY A 572 -7.11 -9.99 2.23
N THR A 573 -7.06 -10.46 0.98
CA THR A 573 -6.39 -9.77 -0.13
C THR A 573 -6.99 -10.12 -1.48
N LEU A 574 -6.89 -9.18 -2.41
CA LEU A 574 -7.27 -9.34 -3.81
C LEU A 574 -6.04 -9.67 -4.66
N ILE A 575 -6.10 -10.76 -5.42
CA ILE A 575 -5.02 -11.27 -6.26
C ILE A 575 -5.49 -11.25 -7.72
N GLY A 576 -4.76 -10.53 -8.57
CA GLY A 576 -5.01 -10.51 -10.01
C GLY A 576 -4.26 -11.60 -10.75
N TYR A 577 -4.93 -12.24 -11.72
CA TYR A 577 -4.33 -13.23 -12.61
C TYR A 577 -4.42 -12.77 -14.09
N ASP A 578 -3.41 -13.01 -14.92
CA ASP A 578 -2.16 -13.70 -14.60
C ASP A 578 -1.27 -12.91 -13.63
N ALA A 579 -0.50 -13.65 -12.84
CA ALA A 579 0.32 -13.09 -11.78
C ALA A 579 1.80 -13.23 -12.15
N ALA A 580 2.61 -12.27 -11.70
CA ALA A 580 4.05 -12.23 -11.89
C ALA A 580 4.73 -11.68 -10.63
N TYR A 581 6.05 -11.89 -10.54
CA TYR A 581 6.92 -11.32 -9.50
C TYR A 581 6.50 -11.66 -8.04
N GLY A 582 5.77 -12.77 -7.86
CA GLY A 582 5.30 -13.20 -6.55
C GLY A 582 4.02 -12.50 -6.07
N SER A 583 3.34 -11.71 -6.92
CA SER A 583 2.09 -11.03 -6.54
C SER A 583 1.03 -11.99 -5.98
N GLN A 584 0.95 -13.23 -6.46
CA GLN A 584 -0.03 -14.22 -6.00
C GLN A 584 0.36 -15.04 -4.76
N ASN A 585 1.61 -15.51 -4.67
CA ASN A 585 2.05 -16.45 -3.62
C ASN A 585 2.91 -15.79 -2.54
N GLU A 586 3.37 -14.57 -2.78
CA GLU A 586 4.23 -13.79 -1.88
C GLU A 586 3.61 -12.44 -1.49
N LEU A 587 2.50 -12.04 -2.14
CA LEU A 587 1.85 -10.71 -2.00
C LEU A 587 2.80 -9.56 -2.27
N ASN A 588 3.70 -9.76 -3.23
CA ASN A 588 4.61 -8.70 -3.65
C ASN A 588 3.85 -7.68 -4.52
N ASP A 589 4.24 -6.42 -4.41
CA ASP A 589 4.10 -5.45 -5.49
C ASP A 589 2.67 -5.07 -5.89
N HIS A 590 1.66 -5.37 -5.07
CA HIS A 590 0.27 -5.03 -5.39
C HIS A 590 0.08 -3.53 -5.69
N HIS A 591 0.69 -2.64 -4.91
CA HIS A 591 0.71 -1.19 -5.21
C HIS A 591 1.36 -0.84 -6.57
N PHE A 592 2.45 -1.50 -6.98
CA PHE A 592 3.06 -1.28 -8.30
C PHE A 592 2.10 -1.73 -9.41
N HIS A 593 1.57 -2.95 -9.30
CA HIS A 593 0.69 -3.53 -10.32
C HIS A 593 -0.65 -2.77 -10.39
N TYR A 594 -1.36 -2.68 -9.27
CA TYR A 594 -2.73 -2.14 -9.22
C TYR A 594 -2.73 -0.61 -9.30
N GLY A 595 -1.63 0.05 -8.95
CA GLY A 595 -1.44 1.48 -9.17
C GLY A 595 -1.67 1.88 -10.63
N TYR A 596 -1.18 1.07 -11.58
CA TYR A 596 -1.44 1.29 -13.00
C TYR A 596 -2.91 1.12 -13.39
N PHE A 597 -3.60 0.12 -12.84
CA PHE A 597 -5.04 -0.09 -13.08
C PHE A 597 -5.87 1.07 -12.53
N ILE A 598 -5.56 1.52 -11.31
CA ILE A 598 -6.23 2.65 -10.65
C ILE A 598 -5.97 3.95 -11.43
N TYR A 599 -4.74 4.20 -11.86
CA TYR A 599 -4.41 5.39 -12.66
C TYR A 599 -5.18 5.40 -13.99
N ALA A 600 -5.22 4.27 -14.71
CA ALA A 600 -5.96 4.16 -15.96
C ALA A 600 -7.48 4.31 -15.76
N ALA A 601 -8.04 3.73 -14.70
CA ALA A 601 -9.43 3.92 -14.32
C ALA A 601 -9.75 5.39 -13.99
N ALA A 602 -8.83 6.10 -13.33
CA ALA A 602 -8.96 7.52 -13.05
C ALA A 602 -9.00 8.36 -14.34
N GLN A 603 -8.20 8.03 -15.35
CA GLN A 603 -8.27 8.71 -16.66
C GLN A 603 -9.60 8.52 -17.38
N ILE A 604 -10.25 7.36 -17.20
CA ILE A 604 -11.63 7.15 -17.67
C ILE A 604 -12.58 8.02 -16.85
N ALA A 605 -12.52 7.97 -15.51
CA ALA A 605 -13.43 8.70 -14.63
C ALA A 605 -13.40 10.22 -14.83
N LEU A 606 -12.25 10.78 -15.21
CA LEU A 606 -12.11 12.20 -15.56
C LEU A 606 -12.94 12.60 -16.80
N ARG A 607 -13.28 11.64 -17.67
CA ARG A 607 -13.98 11.83 -18.95
C ARG A 607 -15.38 11.21 -18.98
N ASP A 608 -15.60 10.17 -18.19
CA ASP A 608 -16.82 9.38 -18.13
C ASP A 608 -17.16 9.06 -16.67
N SER A 609 -17.96 9.94 -16.07
CA SER A 609 -18.42 9.79 -14.68
C SER A 609 -19.47 8.70 -14.52
N ASP A 610 -20.16 8.29 -15.59
CA ASP A 610 -21.11 7.19 -15.55
C ASP A 610 -20.39 5.86 -15.39
N TRP A 611 -19.32 5.61 -16.16
CA TRP A 611 -18.49 4.41 -16.01
C TRP A 611 -17.95 4.25 -14.58
N ALA A 612 -17.57 5.35 -13.94
CA ALA A 612 -16.96 5.38 -12.62
C ALA A 612 -17.93 5.22 -11.43
N LYS A 613 -19.24 5.15 -11.67
CA LYS A 613 -20.24 4.91 -10.60
C LYS A 613 -20.02 3.55 -9.94
N ASP A 614 -20.31 3.46 -8.64
CA ASP A 614 -20.24 2.19 -7.90
C ASP A 614 -21.21 1.14 -8.44
N SER A 615 -22.36 1.55 -8.98
CA SER A 615 -23.29 0.66 -9.67
C SER A 615 -22.74 0.06 -10.97
N ASN A 616 -21.64 0.64 -11.49
CA ASN A 616 -20.93 0.22 -12.68
C ASN A 616 -19.57 -0.36 -12.27
N TRP A 617 -18.45 0.29 -12.61
CA TRP A 617 -17.10 -0.25 -12.36
C TRP A 617 -16.40 0.36 -11.15
N GLY A 618 -16.98 1.41 -10.55
CA GLY A 618 -16.36 2.13 -9.44
C GLY A 618 -16.12 1.28 -8.19
N ALA A 619 -16.99 0.29 -7.93
CA ALA A 619 -16.85 -0.61 -6.79
C ALA A 619 -15.60 -1.51 -6.91
N MET A 620 -15.28 -1.98 -8.12
CA MET A 620 -14.07 -2.77 -8.38
C MET A 620 -12.81 -1.95 -8.22
N VAL A 621 -12.78 -0.71 -8.73
CA VAL A 621 -11.63 0.18 -8.54
C VAL A 621 -11.39 0.46 -7.04
N LYS A 622 -12.46 0.72 -6.27
CA LYS A 622 -12.36 0.89 -4.82
C LYS A 622 -11.88 -0.38 -4.11
N LEU A 623 -12.16 -1.56 -4.64
CA LEU A 623 -11.67 -2.84 -4.10
C LEU A 623 -10.15 -2.95 -4.27
N LEU A 624 -9.60 -2.61 -5.45
CA LEU A 624 -8.15 -2.53 -5.68
C LEU A 624 -7.48 -1.51 -4.75
N ILE A 625 -8.09 -0.32 -4.59
CA ILE A 625 -7.58 0.70 -3.67
C ILE A 625 -7.54 0.19 -2.23
N LYS A 626 -8.60 -0.51 -1.78
CA LYS A 626 -8.64 -1.11 -0.45
C LYS A 626 -7.59 -2.20 -0.28
N ASP A 627 -7.31 -2.98 -1.31
CA ASP A 627 -6.27 -4.00 -1.20
C ASP A 627 -4.88 -3.40 -0.92
N ILE A 628 -4.50 -2.31 -1.59
CA ILE A 628 -3.15 -1.71 -1.45
C ILE A 628 -3.07 -0.67 -0.32
N ALA A 629 -4.19 -0.02 0.00
CA ALA A 629 -4.23 1.17 0.85
C ALA A 629 -5.57 1.33 1.60
N ASN A 630 -6.10 0.29 2.24
CA ASN A 630 -7.33 0.42 3.03
C ASN A 630 -7.15 1.47 4.14
N HIS A 631 -7.86 2.59 4.04
CA HIS A 631 -7.87 3.65 5.05
C HIS A 631 -8.90 3.40 6.17
N ASP A 632 -9.81 2.47 5.95
CA ASP A 632 -10.94 2.21 6.85
C ASP A 632 -10.61 1.04 7.77
N ARG A 633 -10.29 1.36 9.04
CA ARG A 633 -9.94 0.38 10.07
C ARG A 633 -11.08 -0.55 10.45
N GLU A 634 -12.33 -0.17 10.15
CA GLU A 634 -13.51 -1.00 10.39
C GLU A 634 -13.74 -2.01 9.26
N ASP A 635 -13.15 -1.80 8.09
CA ASP A 635 -13.21 -2.74 6.98
C ASP A 635 -12.22 -3.88 7.18
N THR A 636 -12.70 -4.98 7.76
CA THR A 636 -11.88 -6.15 8.07
C THR A 636 -11.54 -7.03 6.87
N ARG A 637 -11.92 -6.65 5.64
CA ARG A 637 -11.61 -7.42 4.42
C ARG A 637 -10.16 -7.22 3.96
N PHE A 638 -9.56 -6.07 4.28
CA PHE A 638 -8.19 -5.73 3.89
C PHE A 638 -7.47 -5.10 5.08
N PRO A 639 -6.16 -5.36 5.27
CA PRO A 639 -5.42 -4.74 6.35
C PRO A 639 -5.26 -3.24 6.10
N PHE A 640 -5.15 -2.48 7.19
CA PHE A 640 -4.95 -1.04 7.13
C PHE A 640 -3.64 -0.70 6.38
N LEU A 641 -3.74 0.14 5.35
CA LEU A 641 -2.61 0.64 4.54
C LEU A 641 -1.59 -0.43 4.13
N ARG A 642 -2.04 -1.59 3.60
CA ARG A 642 -1.19 -2.78 3.32
C ARG A 642 0.27 -2.46 2.96
N ASN A 643 0.48 -1.73 1.87
CA ASN A 643 1.84 -1.51 1.37
C ASN A 643 2.60 -0.40 2.08
N PHE A 644 1.92 0.53 2.76
CA PHE A 644 2.52 1.76 3.25
C PHE A 644 2.84 1.71 4.75
N ASP A 645 4.12 1.90 5.09
CA ASP A 645 4.56 2.03 6.47
C ASP A 645 4.49 3.51 6.91
N PRO A 646 3.55 3.88 7.79
CA PRO A 646 3.35 5.28 8.15
C PRO A 646 4.53 5.87 8.93
N TYR A 647 5.32 5.05 9.63
CA TYR A 647 6.44 5.53 10.44
C TYR A 647 7.75 5.58 9.65
N ALA A 648 8.02 4.61 8.78
CA ALA A 648 9.14 4.68 7.85
C ALA A 648 8.92 5.76 6.77
N GLY A 649 7.65 6.01 6.44
CA GLY A 649 7.20 7.05 5.51
C GLY A 649 7.21 6.62 4.04
N HIS A 650 7.37 5.33 3.77
CA HIS A 650 7.41 4.77 2.43
C HIS A 650 6.76 3.39 2.41
N SER A 651 6.57 2.85 1.20
CA SER A 651 5.96 1.55 1.00
C SER A 651 6.97 0.41 1.07
N TRP A 652 6.49 -0.79 1.35
CA TRP A 652 7.25 -2.04 1.29
C TRP A 652 6.69 -2.95 0.20
N ALA A 653 7.58 -3.51 -0.59
CA ALA A 653 7.25 -4.27 -1.78
C ALA A 653 6.93 -5.73 -1.46
N SER A 654 7.75 -6.40 -0.64
CA SER A 654 7.56 -7.83 -0.33
C SER A 654 6.44 -8.06 0.68
N GLY A 655 5.49 -8.94 0.37
CA GLY A 655 4.40 -9.27 1.28
C GLY A 655 4.83 -10.05 2.53
N HIS A 656 5.97 -10.73 2.46
CA HIS A 656 6.42 -11.67 3.49
C HIS A 656 7.67 -11.24 4.26
N ALA A 657 8.49 -10.33 3.74
CA ALA A 657 9.73 -9.85 4.38
C ALA A 657 10.67 -10.98 4.88
N LYS A 658 10.77 -12.09 4.14
CA LYS A 658 11.53 -13.30 4.53
C LYS A 658 12.98 -13.17 4.09
N PHE A 659 13.63 -12.09 4.52
CA PHE A 659 15.02 -11.80 4.19
C PHE A 659 15.78 -11.33 5.41
N ILE A 660 17.07 -11.66 5.44
CA ILE A 660 17.96 -11.28 6.54
C ILE A 660 18.10 -9.76 6.71
N ASP A 661 17.88 -8.99 5.64
CA ASP A 661 17.93 -7.52 5.63
C ASP A 661 16.53 -6.88 5.80
N GLY A 662 15.50 -7.67 6.13
CA GLY A 662 14.13 -7.20 6.35
C GLY A 662 13.34 -7.03 5.05
N ASN A 663 12.33 -6.16 5.08
CA ASN A 663 11.56 -5.83 3.88
C ASN A 663 12.35 -4.87 2.96
N ASN A 664 11.91 -4.72 1.72
CA ASN A 664 12.57 -3.89 0.70
C ASN A 664 11.59 -3.11 -0.18
N GLN A 665 12.10 -2.05 -0.81
CA GLN A 665 11.44 -1.37 -1.93
C GLN A 665 12.51 -0.93 -2.93
N GLU A 666 12.30 -1.29 -4.20
CA GLU A 666 13.13 -0.86 -5.33
C GLU A 666 12.51 0.39 -5.97
N SER A 667 11.46 0.23 -6.79
CA SER A 667 10.82 1.33 -7.52
C SER A 667 9.88 2.18 -6.64
N SER A 668 10.45 3.18 -5.98
CA SER A 668 9.64 4.15 -5.22
C SER A 668 8.68 4.97 -6.10
N SER A 669 9.05 5.18 -7.37
CA SER A 669 8.25 5.90 -8.35
C SER A 669 6.97 5.13 -8.76
N GLU A 670 6.99 3.80 -8.77
CA GLU A 670 5.77 3.01 -8.99
C GLU A 670 4.79 3.07 -7.81
N ALA A 671 5.28 3.11 -6.56
CA ALA A 671 4.43 3.39 -5.39
C ALA A 671 3.79 4.79 -5.51
N ILE A 672 4.59 5.81 -5.85
CA ILE A 672 4.09 7.18 -6.05
C ILE A 672 3.06 7.27 -7.18
N ASN A 673 3.23 6.49 -8.26
CA ASN A 673 2.24 6.39 -9.33
C ASN A 673 0.90 5.80 -8.84
N ALA A 674 0.94 4.80 -7.95
CA ALA A 674 -0.26 4.25 -7.33
C ALA A 674 -1.02 5.32 -6.53
N TRP A 675 -0.31 6.11 -5.74
CA TRP A 675 -0.89 7.20 -4.94
C TRP A 675 -1.46 8.31 -5.81
N ALA A 676 -0.77 8.65 -6.91
CA ALA A 676 -1.30 9.56 -7.92
C ALA A 676 -2.62 9.04 -8.51
N GLY A 677 -2.71 7.76 -8.83
CA GLY A 677 -3.94 7.12 -9.29
C GLY A 677 -5.10 7.29 -8.29
N ILE A 678 -4.83 7.10 -6.99
CA ILE A 678 -5.83 7.31 -5.92
C ILE A 678 -6.28 8.77 -5.84
N ILE A 679 -5.36 9.74 -5.93
CA ILE A 679 -5.68 11.18 -5.93
C ILE A 679 -6.60 11.50 -7.10
N LEU A 680 -6.21 11.09 -8.32
CA LEU A 680 -6.98 11.34 -9.54
C LEU A 680 -8.36 10.67 -9.47
N TRP A 681 -8.45 9.45 -8.96
CA TRP A 681 -9.73 8.76 -8.77
C TRP A 681 -10.62 9.49 -7.77
N GLY A 682 -10.06 9.91 -6.62
CA GLY A 682 -10.76 10.67 -5.59
C GLY A 682 -11.31 11.99 -6.13
N GLU A 683 -10.51 12.74 -6.89
CA GLU A 683 -10.95 13.99 -7.54
C GLU A 683 -12.00 13.75 -8.62
N ALA A 684 -11.79 12.78 -9.51
CA ALA A 684 -12.73 12.45 -10.60
C ALA A 684 -14.10 11.99 -10.09
N THR A 685 -14.13 11.27 -8.97
CA THR A 685 -15.36 10.72 -8.36
C THR A 685 -15.92 11.59 -7.22
N ASN A 686 -15.33 12.76 -6.97
CA ASN A 686 -15.69 13.66 -5.87
C ASN A 686 -15.68 12.96 -4.49
N ASN A 687 -14.72 12.08 -4.27
CA ASN A 687 -14.49 11.36 -3.03
C ASN A 687 -13.28 11.94 -2.28
N LYS A 688 -13.55 12.91 -1.40
CA LYS A 688 -12.51 13.58 -0.61
C LYS A 688 -11.72 12.62 0.29
N THR A 689 -12.35 11.56 0.82
CA THR A 689 -11.65 10.59 1.66
C THR A 689 -10.56 9.85 0.88
N LEU A 690 -10.87 9.37 -0.32
CA LEU A 690 -9.88 8.71 -1.17
C LEU A 690 -8.84 9.69 -1.70
N ARG A 691 -9.26 10.90 -2.10
CA ARG A 691 -8.31 11.94 -2.49
C ARG A 691 -7.31 12.24 -1.37
N ASP A 692 -7.80 12.49 -0.15
CA ASP A 692 -6.95 12.89 0.98
C ASP A 692 -6.04 11.73 1.42
N LEU A 693 -6.51 10.49 1.32
CA LEU A 693 -5.67 9.30 1.45
C LEU A 693 -4.53 9.33 0.42
N GLY A 694 -4.85 9.48 -0.87
CA GLY A 694 -3.84 9.53 -1.93
C GLY A 694 -2.83 10.66 -1.71
N ILE A 695 -3.30 11.85 -1.29
CA ILE A 695 -2.45 13.01 -1.00
C ILE A 695 -1.52 12.72 0.19
N TYR A 696 -2.03 12.09 1.25
CA TYR A 696 -1.23 11.70 2.41
C TYR A 696 -0.10 10.73 2.03
N LEU A 697 -0.44 9.67 1.30
CA LEU A 697 0.52 8.64 0.86
C LEU A 697 1.56 9.25 -0.09
N TYR A 698 1.11 9.95 -1.13
CA TYR A 698 1.98 10.63 -2.10
C TYR A 698 2.96 11.59 -1.42
N THR A 699 2.45 12.50 -0.58
CA THR A 699 3.26 13.56 0.02
C THR A 699 4.28 12.98 0.99
N THR A 700 3.88 11.98 1.79
CA THR A 700 4.78 11.36 2.77
C THR A 700 5.86 10.54 2.06
N GLU A 701 5.49 9.76 1.04
CA GLU A 701 6.45 8.94 0.28
C GLU A 701 7.44 9.79 -0.52
N VAL A 702 7.01 10.89 -1.14
CA VAL A 702 7.92 11.84 -1.78
C VAL A 702 8.95 12.40 -0.77
N ASN A 703 8.53 12.70 0.46
CA ASN A 703 9.45 13.15 1.50
C ASN A 703 10.44 12.04 1.91
N ALA A 704 9.99 10.79 2.02
CA ALA A 704 10.87 9.65 2.26
C ALA A 704 11.87 9.43 1.10
N VAL A 705 11.41 9.47 -0.15
CA VAL A 705 12.24 9.31 -1.36
C VAL A 705 13.36 10.36 -1.41
N ASN A 706 13.02 11.64 -1.20
CA ASN A 706 13.98 12.73 -1.15
C ASN A 706 15.03 12.57 -0.03
N ASN A 707 14.70 11.84 1.03
CA ASN A 707 15.64 11.54 2.11
C ASN A 707 16.45 10.26 1.83
N TYR A 708 15.82 9.14 1.48
CA TYR A 708 16.49 7.82 1.56
C TYR A 708 16.99 7.28 0.23
N TRP A 709 16.30 7.57 -0.86
CA TRP A 709 16.73 7.19 -2.21
C TRP A 709 17.68 8.23 -2.76
N PHE A 710 17.27 9.50 -2.67
CA PHE A 710 17.99 10.57 -3.33
C PHE A 710 18.99 11.31 -2.43
N ASP A 711 18.78 11.31 -1.12
CA ASP A 711 19.59 12.08 -0.17
C ASP A 711 19.85 13.52 -0.67
N ILE A 712 18.79 14.22 -1.10
CA ILE A 712 18.92 15.56 -1.68
C ILE A 712 19.50 16.59 -0.67
N TYR A 713 19.47 16.25 0.61
CA TYR A 713 19.99 17.06 1.70
C TYR A 713 21.45 16.73 2.08
N GLY A 714 21.99 15.59 1.61
CA GLY A 714 23.37 15.17 1.83
C GLY A 714 23.69 14.76 3.28
N ASP A 715 22.71 14.26 4.02
CA ASP A 715 22.84 13.95 5.46
C ASP A 715 22.20 12.62 5.91
N THR A 716 21.62 11.83 4.99
CA THR A 716 21.02 10.52 5.33
C THR A 716 21.89 9.35 4.91
N LYS A 717 22.68 9.51 3.86
CA LYS A 717 23.53 8.47 3.29
C LYS A 717 24.80 8.30 4.10
N ASP A 718 25.24 7.06 4.26
CA ASP A 718 26.51 6.78 4.92
C ASP A 718 27.67 7.40 4.12
N PRO A 719 28.65 8.07 4.75
CA PRO A 719 29.77 8.70 4.05
C PRO A 719 30.63 7.75 3.19
N GLN A 720 30.56 6.43 3.42
CA GLN A 720 31.25 5.45 2.57
C GLN A 720 30.44 5.02 1.36
N TYR A 721 29.13 5.24 1.32
CA TYR A 721 28.31 4.89 0.16
C TYR A 721 28.64 5.83 -1.01
N VAL A 722 29.06 5.26 -2.14
CA VAL A 722 29.72 6.01 -3.23
C VAL A 722 28.77 6.50 -4.31
N ASN A 723 27.67 5.79 -4.57
CA ASN A 723 26.73 6.12 -5.65
C ASN A 723 25.88 7.34 -5.29
N THR A 724 25.39 8.06 -6.30
CA THR A 724 24.61 9.29 -6.08
C THR A 724 23.28 9.01 -5.38
N ASP A 725 22.63 7.90 -5.74
CA ASP A 725 21.36 7.44 -5.20
C ASP A 725 21.43 6.01 -4.64
N VAL A 726 20.42 5.67 -3.84
CA VAL A 726 20.14 4.31 -3.40
C VAL A 726 19.00 3.79 -4.26
N SER A 727 19.28 2.78 -5.08
CA SER A 727 18.28 2.20 -5.98
C SER A 727 17.25 1.31 -5.26
N MET A 728 17.68 0.64 -4.18
CA MET A 728 16.82 -0.24 -3.40
C MET A 728 17.17 -0.10 -1.92
N ILE A 729 16.14 0.21 -1.13
CA ILE A 729 16.28 0.29 0.32
C ILE A 729 15.74 -0.98 0.97
N TRP A 730 16.36 -1.36 2.07
CA TRP A 730 15.97 -2.49 2.90
C TRP A 730 15.85 -2.05 4.35
N GLY A 731 15.13 -2.80 5.19
CA GLY A 731 15.15 -2.59 6.64
C GLY A 731 16.58 -2.46 7.20
N GLY A 732 17.50 -3.32 6.76
CA GLY A 732 18.88 -3.38 7.25
C GLY A 732 19.98 -2.94 6.27
N LYS A 733 19.64 -2.53 5.04
CA LYS A 733 20.62 -2.33 3.97
C LYS A 733 20.24 -1.21 2.99
N ASN A 734 21.23 -0.57 2.38
CA ASN A 734 21.09 0.29 1.19
C ASN A 734 21.98 -0.26 0.06
N VAL A 735 21.46 -0.37 -1.16
CA VAL A 735 22.20 -0.88 -2.33
C VAL A 735 21.95 -0.11 -3.63
N HIS A 736 22.91 -0.23 -4.54
CA HIS A 736 22.89 0.30 -5.90
C HIS A 736 22.85 -0.85 -6.93
N THR A 737 21.69 -1.49 -7.10
CA THR A 737 21.45 -2.63 -7.99
C THR A 737 19.94 -2.82 -8.18
N THR A 738 19.52 -3.54 -9.22
CA THR A 738 18.12 -3.98 -9.36
C THR A 738 17.95 -5.47 -9.14
N TRP A 739 16.69 -5.93 -9.09
CA TRP A 739 16.36 -7.35 -9.04
C TRP A 739 16.82 -8.17 -10.25
N TRP A 740 17.18 -7.54 -11.38
CA TRP A 740 17.53 -8.24 -12.62
C TRP A 740 18.82 -7.76 -13.30
N THR A 741 19.36 -6.59 -12.97
CA THR A 741 20.51 -6.02 -13.68
C THR A 741 21.35 -5.07 -12.81
N ASN A 742 22.61 -4.88 -13.21
CA ASN A 742 23.50 -3.82 -12.73
C ASN A 742 23.78 -2.79 -13.84
N ASP A 743 22.94 -2.72 -14.88
CA ASP A 743 23.03 -1.68 -15.90
C ASP A 743 22.79 -0.30 -15.26
N PRO A 744 23.77 0.64 -15.29
CA PRO A 744 23.64 1.93 -14.60
C PRO A 744 22.44 2.76 -15.06
N ILE A 745 22.01 2.65 -16.33
CA ILE A 745 20.83 3.36 -16.82
C ILE A 745 19.59 2.83 -16.09
N GLN A 746 19.43 1.51 -16.03
CA GLN A 746 18.26 0.90 -15.42
C GLN A 746 18.26 1.01 -13.89
N VAL A 747 19.42 0.88 -13.24
CA VAL A 747 19.58 1.00 -11.78
C VAL A 747 19.15 2.37 -11.27
N HIS A 748 19.46 3.42 -12.02
CA HIS A 748 19.00 4.78 -11.72
C HIS A 748 17.52 5.00 -12.12
N ALA A 749 17.17 4.67 -13.36
CA ALA A 749 15.87 5.01 -13.95
C ALA A 749 14.68 4.23 -13.36
N ILE A 750 14.92 3.12 -12.67
CA ILE A 750 13.85 2.36 -11.97
C ILE A 750 13.15 3.18 -10.89
N ASN A 751 13.81 4.21 -10.34
CA ASN A 751 13.22 5.16 -9.39
C ASN A 751 12.67 6.44 -10.01
N TRP A 752 12.63 6.53 -11.35
CA TRP A 752 12.03 7.65 -12.08
C TRP A 752 10.77 7.23 -12.83
N LEU A 753 10.76 6.01 -13.37
CA LEU A 753 9.64 5.46 -14.11
C LEU A 753 8.51 4.96 -13.20
N PRO A 754 7.25 4.99 -13.62
CA PRO A 754 6.74 5.67 -14.81
C PRO A 754 6.77 7.19 -14.63
N ILE A 755 7.11 7.92 -15.69
CA ILE A 755 6.99 9.37 -15.70
C ILE A 755 5.56 9.73 -16.09
N THR A 756 4.88 10.50 -15.25
CA THR A 756 3.48 10.92 -15.41
C THR A 756 3.32 12.38 -15.00
N GLY A 757 2.10 12.93 -15.12
CA GLY A 757 1.78 14.26 -14.59
C GLY A 757 1.95 14.40 -13.06
N ALA A 758 2.17 13.30 -12.33
CA ALA A 758 2.49 13.30 -10.91
C ALA A 758 4.00 13.17 -10.61
N SER A 759 4.86 12.98 -11.62
CA SER A 759 6.30 12.74 -11.45
C SER A 759 7.13 14.02 -11.34
N LEU A 760 6.50 15.20 -11.25
CA LEU A 760 7.20 16.47 -11.13
C LEU A 760 8.06 16.55 -9.86
N TYR A 761 7.72 15.82 -8.79
CA TYR A 761 8.51 15.75 -7.56
C TYR A 761 9.97 15.35 -7.78
N LEU A 762 10.27 14.60 -8.85
CA LEU A 762 11.64 14.25 -9.25
C LEU A 762 12.50 15.50 -9.48
N GLY A 763 11.88 16.64 -9.82
CA GLY A 763 12.52 17.93 -10.01
C GLY A 763 12.67 18.77 -8.74
N THR A 764 12.44 18.22 -7.54
CA THR A 764 12.50 18.97 -6.25
C THR A 764 13.82 19.74 -6.10
N ASP A 765 14.95 19.12 -6.46
CA ASP A 765 16.26 19.77 -6.56
C ASP A 765 16.80 19.57 -7.99
N PRO A 766 16.68 20.58 -8.89
CA PRO A 766 17.21 20.49 -10.25
C PRO A 766 18.73 20.23 -10.29
N GLU A 767 19.49 20.69 -9.29
CA GLU A 767 20.92 20.40 -9.24
C GLU A 767 21.16 18.93 -8.88
N TYR A 768 20.31 18.32 -8.04
CA TYR A 768 20.34 16.87 -7.81
C TYR A 768 20.01 16.10 -9.09
N VAL A 769 18.98 16.51 -9.84
CA VAL A 769 18.63 15.90 -11.14
C VAL A 769 19.85 15.83 -12.04
N LYS A 770 20.56 16.96 -12.19
CA LYS A 770 21.80 16.99 -12.97
C LYS A 770 22.89 16.08 -12.41
N ARG A 771 23.14 16.15 -11.09
CA ARG A 771 24.19 15.33 -10.45
C ARG A 771 23.94 13.82 -10.65
N ASN A 772 22.69 13.40 -10.50
CA ASN A 772 22.25 12.01 -10.64
C ASN A 772 22.32 11.57 -12.12
N TYR A 773 21.78 12.35 -13.06
CA TYR A 773 21.94 12.06 -14.49
C TYR A 773 23.41 11.95 -14.93
N ASP A 774 24.27 12.86 -14.45
CA ASP A 774 25.69 12.84 -14.79
C ASP A 774 26.43 11.64 -14.15
N SER A 775 25.93 11.04 -13.06
CA SER A 775 26.56 9.85 -12.46
C SER A 775 26.33 8.58 -13.27
N VAL A 776 25.15 8.44 -13.89
CA VAL A 776 24.86 7.30 -14.79
C VAL A 776 25.98 7.11 -15.81
N TRP A 777 26.43 8.18 -16.47
CA TRP A 777 27.46 8.08 -17.50
C TRP A 777 28.86 7.82 -16.93
N LYS A 778 29.16 8.27 -15.70
CA LYS A 778 30.42 7.95 -15.02
C LYS A 778 30.47 6.46 -14.65
N GLU A 779 29.34 5.94 -14.19
CA GLU A 779 29.17 4.54 -13.81
C GLU A 779 29.15 3.63 -15.03
N TRP A 780 28.49 4.02 -16.11
CA TRP A 780 28.48 3.34 -17.41
C TRP A 780 29.90 3.08 -17.95
N ASP A 781 30.76 4.11 -17.94
CA ASP A 781 32.15 4.00 -18.37
C ASP A 781 32.97 3.01 -17.52
N ASN A 782 32.62 2.86 -16.23
CA ASN A 782 33.24 1.88 -15.35
C ASN A 782 32.67 0.47 -15.59
N TRP A 783 31.35 0.37 -15.70
CA TRP A 783 30.61 -0.85 -15.96
C TRP A 783 31.10 -1.57 -17.22
N LEU A 784 31.28 -0.85 -18.34
CA LEU A 784 31.81 -1.41 -19.58
C LEU A 784 33.28 -1.89 -19.50
N LYS A 785 34.08 -1.32 -18.58
CA LYS A 785 35.45 -1.79 -18.35
C LYS A 785 35.45 -3.10 -17.56
N ILE A 786 34.54 -3.24 -16.61
CA ILE A 786 34.40 -4.41 -15.73
C ILE A 786 33.70 -5.56 -16.46
N ARG A 787 32.75 -5.24 -17.34
CA ARG A 787 32.03 -6.20 -18.21
C ARG A 787 32.26 -5.93 -19.70
N PRO A 788 33.42 -6.32 -20.25
CA PRO A 788 33.69 -6.15 -21.68
C PRO A 788 32.72 -6.91 -22.62
N ALA A 789 32.06 -7.95 -22.12
CA ALA A 789 31.04 -8.69 -22.88
C ALA A 789 29.79 -7.85 -23.18
N ASP A 790 29.53 -6.84 -22.34
CA ASP A 790 28.38 -5.94 -22.44
C ASP A 790 28.71 -4.67 -23.25
N GLN A 791 29.86 -4.64 -23.95
CA GLN A 791 30.21 -3.54 -24.88
C GLN A 791 29.20 -3.35 -26.02
N ASN A 792 28.34 -4.34 -26.27
CA ASN A 792 27.27 -4.25 -27.25
C ASN A 792 25.95 -3.74 -26.64
N SER A 793 25.90 -3.45 -25.34
CA SER A 793 24.73 -2.85 -24.70
C SER A 793 24.45 -1.49 -25.31
N ASP A 794 23.18 -1.26 -25.64
CA ASP A 794 22.76 -0.03 -26.29
C ASP A 794 22.67 1.10 -25.25
N PRO A 795 23.52 2.15 -25.31
CA PRO A 795 23.42 3.29 -24.41
C PRO A 795 22.14 4.11 -24.62
N LYS A 796 21.30 3.74 -25.62
CA LYS A 796 19.97 4.30 -25.84
C LYS A 796 18.85 3.48 -25.20
N LEU A 797 19.16 2.39 -24.50
CA LEU A 797 18.17 1.72 -23.65
C LEU A 797 17.56 2.73 -22.69
N TRP A 798 16.23 2.81 -22.64
CA TRP A 798 15.48 3.74 -21.77
C TRP A 798 15.90 5.21 -21.92
N GLN A 799 16.37 5.62 -23.11
CA GLN A 799 16.79 6.99 -23.37
C GLN A 799 15.63 7.99 -23.19
N ASP A 800 14.41 7.56 -23.46
CA ASP A 800 13.18 8.29 -23.17
C ASP A 800 13.05 8.67 -21.69
N ILE A 801 13.27 7.73 -20.77
CA ILE A 801 13.23 7.97 -19.32
C ILE A 801 14.40 8.88 -18.92
N MET A 802 15.61 8.61 -19.41
CA MET A 802 16.80 9.44 -19.15
C MET A 802 16.60 10.90 -19.57
N CYS A 803 16.11 11.14 -20.80
CA CYS A 803 15.86 12.48 -21.31
C CYS A 803 14.69 13.15 -20.56
N SER A 804 13.64 12.41 -20.23
CA SER A 804 12.50 12.95 -19.49
C SER A 804 12.88 13.39 -18.07
N TYR A 805 13.72 12.61 -17.37
CA TYR A 805 14.28 13.02 -16.08
C TYR A 805 15.19 14.24 -16.23
N TYR A 806 16.11 14.24 -17.21
CA TYR A 806 17.01 15.38 -17.43
C TYR A 806 16.29 16.67 -17.81
N ALA A 807 15.11 16.59 -18.43
CA ALA A 807 14.28 17.76 -18.76
C ALA A 807 13.78 18.53 -17.52
N LEU A 808 13.76 17.90 -16.33
CA LEU A 808 13.50 18.57 -15.06
C LEU A 808 14.66 19.46 -14.60
N TYR A 809 15.82 19.36 -15.26
CA TYR A 809 16.93 20.29 -15.14
C TYR A 809 17.05 21.18 -16.39
N ASP A 810 17.18 20.61 -17.58
CA ASP A 810 17.34 21.36 -18.84
C ASP A 810 16.53 20.71 -19.97
N PRO A 811 15.31 21.21 -20.23
CA PRO A 811 14.44 20.63 -21.25
C PRO A 811 14.93 20.88 -22.67
N GLU A 812 15.64 21.99 -22.93
CA GLU A 812 16.19 22.28 -24.26
C GLU A 812 17.34 21.33 -24.60
N GLU A 813 18.24 21.10 -23.65
CA GLU A 813 19.31 20.14 -23.82
C GLU A 813 18.77 18.70 -23.89
N ALA A 814 17.77 18.34 -23.07
CA ALA A 814 17.13 17.02 -23.13
C ALA A 814 16.53 16.71 -24.52
N ILE A 815 15.81 17.68 -25.12
CA ILE A 815 15.29 17.57 -26.50
C ILE A 815 16.41 17.30 -27.49
N SER A 816 17.56 17.96 -27.34
CA SER A 816 18.70 17.78 -28.26
C SER A 816 19.38 16.40 -28.14
N LYS A 817 19.25 15.74 -26.98
CA LYS A 817 19.85 14.42 -26.72
C LYS A 817 18.96 13.26 -27.12
N TRP A 818 17.65 13.46 -27.13
CA TRP A 818 16.68 12.40 -27.37
C TRP A 818 16.73 11.93 -28.84
N ASP A 819 16.95 10.63 -29.05
CA ASP A 819 16.77 9.98 -30.34
C ASP A 819 15.33 9.49 -30.46
N GLU A 820 14.54 10.18 -31.28
CA GLU A 820 13.12 9.86 -31.47
C GLU A 820 12.84 8.47 -32.07
N TRP A 821 13.88 7.79 -32.58
CA TRP A 821 13.79 6.43 -33.13
C TRP A 821 14.37 5.37 -32.20
N ALA A 822 14.89 5.76 -31.03
CA ALA A 822 15.23 4.80 -29.98
C ALA A 822 13.96 4.06 -29.53
N THR A 823 14.11 2.78 -29.17
CA THR A 823 12.97 2.00 -28.68
C THR A 823 12.60 2.50 -27.29
N PRO A 824 11.35 2.96 -27.06
CA PRO A 824 10.91 3.40 -25.74
C PRO A 824 10.98 2.27 -24.70
N GLU A 825 11.11 2.64 -23.43
CA GLU A 825 10.83 1.74 -22.30
C GLU A 825 9.44 1.10 -22.49
N SER A 826 9.28 -0.14 -22.06
CA SER A 826 8.08 -0.93 -22.35
C SER A 826 6.80 -0.40 -21.70
N GLY A 827 6.88 0.54 -20.75
CA GLY A 827 5.79 1.32 -20.17
C GLY A 827 5.71 2.77 -20.66
N GLU A 828 6.48 3.15 -21.68
CA GLU A 828 6.60 4.52 -22.21
C GLU A 828 6.30 4.60 -23.72
N SER A 829 6.19 5.81 -24.29
CA SER A 829 5.93 6.01 -25.72
C SER A 829 6.65 7.25 -26.26
N ALA A 830 6.96 7.24 -27.57
CA ALA A 830 7.51 8.41 -28.24
C ALA A 830 6.57 9.63 -28.16
N ALA A 831 5.25 9.41 -28.19
CA ALA A 831 4.24 10.45 -28.05
C ALA A 831 4.33 11.15 -26.69
N HIS A 832 4.33 10.37 -25.59
CA HIS A 832 4.42 10.93 -24.25
C HIS A 832 5.79 11.53 -23.95
N THR A 833 6.89 10.90 -24.38
CA THR A 833 8.24 11.47 -24.24
C THR A 833 8.37 12.80 -24.97
N TYR A 834 8.00 12.88 -26.25
CA TYR A 834 8.05 14.13 -27.01
C TYR A 834 7.18 15.21 -26.36
N HIS A 835 5.97 14.84 -25.94
CA HIS A 835 5.07 15.75 -25.23
C HIS A 835 5.70 16.27 -23.93
N TRP A 836 6.25 15.40 -23.08
CA TRP A 836 6.87 15.76 -21.81
C TRP A 836 8.00 16.79 -21.99
N LEU A 837 8.95 16.47 -22.86
CA LEU A 837 10.11 17.30 -23.15
C LEU A 837 9.70 18.70 -23.64
N HIS A 838 8.80 18.76 -24.62
CA HIS A 838 8.36 20.02 -25.21
C HIS A 838 7.40 20.81 -24.31
N SER A 839 6.65 20.15 -23.43
CA SER A 839 5.79 20.80 -22.44
C SER A 839 6.60 21.51 -21.37
N LEU A 840 7.63 20.86 -20.82
CA LEU A 840 8.58 21.50 -19.88
C LEU A 840 9.36 22.63 -20.56
N ASN A 841 9.77 22.47 -21.82
CA ASN A 841 10.44 23.54 -22.55
C ASN A 841 9.53 24.78 -22.76
N ASN A 842 8.21 24.57 -22.89
CA ASN A 842 7.23 25.64 -23.07
C ASN A 842 6.79 26.28 -21.73
N ALA A 843 6.50 25.47 -20.71
CA ALA A 843 5.96 25.91 -19.43
C ALA A 843 7.05 26.35 -18.43
N GLY A 844 8.20 25.68 -18.45
CA GLY A 844 9.30 25.85 -17.48
C GLY A 844 9.51 24.62 -16.60
N LEU A 845 10.40 24.76 -15.61
CA LEU A 845 10.63 23.74 -14.58
C LEU A 845 9.60 23.86 -13.45
N PRO A 846 9.26 22.78 -12.73
CA PRO A 846 8.35 22.88 -11.59
C PRO A 846 8.87 23.87 -10.52
N ASP A 847 7.98 24.73 -10.02
CA ASP A 847 8.24 25.71 -8.97
C ASP A 847 7.48 25.35 -7.69
N PHE A 848 8.17 24.68 -6.77
CA PHE A 848 7.63 24.21 -5.49
C PHE A 848 7.48 25.32 -4.43
N THR A 849 7.73 26.58 -4.78
CA THR A 849 7.57 27.70 -3.84
C THR A 849 6.15 28.25 -3.78
N VAL A 850 5.28 27.81 -4.69
CA VAL A 850 3.89 28.26 -4.80
C VAL A 850 2.94 27.08 -4.58
N THR A 851 2.00 27.26 -3.66
CA THR A 851 0.93 26.29 -3.40
C THR A 851 -0.42 26.82 -3.88
N SER A 852 -1.43 25.96 -3.88
CA SER A 852 -2.78 26.29 -4.34
C SER A 852 -3.85 25.61 -3.48
N ASP A 853 -5.05 26.19 -3.42
CA ASP A 853 -6.20 25.67 -2.68
C ASP A 853 -6.98 24.55 -3.40
N THR A 854 -6.37 23.95 -4.42
CA THR A 854 -6.90 22.79 -5.17
C THR A 854 -5.87 21.67 -5.19
N ALA A 855 -6.29 20.41 -5.35
CA ALA A 855 -5.36 19.29 -5.39
C ALA A 855 -4.66 19.13 -6.75
N LEU A 856 -5.34 19.48 -7.85
CA LEU A 856 -4.88 19.21 -9.20
C LEU A 856 -4.27 20.45 -9.86
N TYR A 857 -3.05 20.81 -9.43
CA TYR A 857 -2.30 21.93 -9.97
C TYR A 857 -0.82 21.63 -10.10
N SER A 858 -0.15 22.48 -10.86
CA SER A 858 1.30 22.67 -10.79
C SER A 858 1.64 24.08 -11.22
N VAL A 859 2.73 24.61 -10.67
CA VAL A 859 3.32 25.89 -11.10
C VAL A 859 4.67 25.59 -11.73
N PHE A 860 4.94 26.21 -12.87
CA PHE A 860 6.22 26.10 -13.57
C PHE A 860 6.87 27.47 -13.64
N LYS A 861 8.20 27.52 -13.69
CA LYS A 861 8.97 28.75 -13.87
C LYS A 861 9.93 28.60 -15.04
N ASN A 862 9.76 29.45 -16.04
CA ASN A 862 10.59 29.41 -17.24
C ASN A 862 11.96 30.02 -16.95
N LYS A 863 13.05 29.28 -17.26
CA LYS A 863 14.42 29.74 -17.02
C LYS A 863 14.81 30.97 -17.87
N LYS A 864 14.19 31.17 -19.04
CA LYS A 864 14.58 32.21 -20.01
C LYS A 864 14.08 33.60 -19.62
N ASP A 865 12.84 33.69 -19.14
CA ASP A 865 12.19 34.97 -18.80
C ASP A 865 11.78 35.09 -17.32
N SER A 866 12.01 34.03 -16.51
CA SER A 866 11.63 33.93 -15.10
C SER A 866 10.13 34.00 -14.81
N LYS A 867 9.28 33.94 -15.85
CA LYS A 867 7.83 34.00 -15.70
C LYS A 867 7.27 32.67 -15.22
N LYS A 868 6.22 32.76 -14.41
CA LYS A 868 5.46 31.57 -13.96
C LYS A 868 4.40 31.15 -14.96
N THR A 869 4.19 29.84 -15.08
CA THR A 869 3.04 29.23 -15.76
C THR A 869 2.23 28.47 -14.73
N TYR A 870 0.99 28.88 -14.52
CA TYR A 870 0.05 28.26 -13.60
C TYR A 870 -0.82 27.26 -14.37
N VAL A 871 -0.86 26.02 -13.90
CA VAL A 871 -1.63 24.95 -14.54
C VAL A 871 -2.56 24.35 -13.51
N VAL A 872 -3.85 24.29 -13.85
CA VAL A 872 -4.88 23.69 -13.00
C VAL A 872 -5.78 22.81 -13.84
N TYR A 873 -6.10 21.62 -13.34
CA TYR A 873 -7.14 20.79 -13.90
C TYR A 873 -8.35 20.78 -12.95
N ASN A 874 -9.53 21.12 -13.47
CA ASN A 874 -10.78 21.05 -12.69
C ASN A 874 -11.54 19.76 -13.04
N ALA A 875 -11.54 18.80 -12.13
CA ALA A 875 -12.25 17.53 -12.29
C ALA A 875 -13.76 17.62 -12.01
N SER A 876 -14.26 18.75 -11.51
CA SER A 876 -15.67 18.92 -11.19
C SER A 876 -16.52 19.29 -12.42
N GLU A 877 -17.83 19.17 -12.27
CA GLU A 877 -18.82 19.57 -13.29
C GLU A 877 -19.14 21.08 -13.28
N LYS A 878 -18.50 21.85 -12.40
CA LYS A 878 -18.75 23.29 -12.23
C LYS A 878 -17.47 24.08 -12.39
N GLU A 879 -17.59 25.32 -12.85
CA GLU A 879 -16.46 26.23 -12.85
C GLU A 879 -16.03 26.50 -11.40
N ILE A 880 -14.72 26.55 -11.16
CA ILE A 880 -14.14 26.82 -9.84
C ILE A 880 -13.19 28.02 -9.92
N THR A 881 -13.09 28.75 -8.82
CA THR A 881 -12.01 29.74 -8.63
C THR A 881 -10.93 29.13 -7.77
N VAL A 882 -9.68 29.24 -8.21
CA VAL A 882 -8.50 28.65 -7.57
C VAL A 882 -7.55 29.76 -7.18
N ASN A 883 -7.08 29.73 -5.94
CA ASN A 883 -6.18 30.72 -5.35
C ASN A 883 -4.80 30.12 -5.12
N PHE A 884 -3.77 30.84 -5.53
CA PHE A 884 -2.37 30.47 -5.30
C PHE A 884 -1.76 31.30 -4.17
N SER A 885 -0.75 30.74 -3.51
CA SER A 885 -0.09 31.36 -2.36
C SER A 885 0.66 32.66 -2.67
N ASP A 886 0.96 32.92 -3.94
CA ASP A 886 1.57 34.17 -4.42
C ASP A 886 0.54 35.22 -4.88
N GLY A 887 -0.76 34.94 -4.69
CA GLY A 887 -1.86 35.85 -4.97
C GLY A 887 -2.52 35.70 -6.34
N MET A 888 -2.01 34.81 -7.21
CA MET A 888 -2.68 34.49 -8.47
C MET A 888 -4.06 33.87 -8.23
N LYS A 889 -5.05 34.24 -9.05
CA LYS A 889 -6.42 33.71 -8.99
C LYS A 889 -6.91 33.31 -10.37
N LEU A 890 -7.32 32.06 -10.54
CA LEU A 890 -7.76 31.53 -11.83
C LEU A 890 -9.21 31.07 -11.75
N SER A 891 -10.02 31.46 -12.75
CA SER A 891 -11.28 30.76 -13.04
C SER A 891 -11.00 29.58 -13.96
N VAL A 892 -11.40 28.39 -13.55
CA VAL A 892 -11.07 27.12 -14.20
C VAL A 892 -12.35 26.39 -14.59
N LYS A 893 -12.56 26.25 -15.91
CA LYS A 893 -13.77 25.64 -16.47
C LYS A 893 -13.93 24.16 -16.05
N PRO A 894 -15.17 23.65 -15.95
CA PRO A 894 -15.43 22.23 -15.68
C PRO A 894 -14.66 21.30 -16.61
N LYS A 895 -14.24 20.14 -16.09
CA LYS A 895 -13.64 19.03 -16.86
C LYS A 895 -12.53 19.46 -17.82
N SER A 896 -11.70 20.40 -17.40
CA SER A 896 -10.70 20.99 -18.28
C SER A 896 -9.44 21.44 -17.56
N MET A 897 -8.36 21.55 -18.34
CA MET A 897 -7.12 22.15 -17.91
C MET A 897 -7.09 23.63 -18.30
N THR A 898 -6.78 24.49 -17.35
CA THR A 898 -6.48 25.90 -17.57
C THR A 898 -4.98 26.14 -17.39
N VAL A 899 -4.38 26.83 -18.36
CA VAL A 899 -2.95 27.17 -18.39
C VAL A 899 -2.84 28.68 -18.56
N VAL A 900 -2.21 29.36 -17.61
CA VAL A 900 -2.02 30.82 -17.65
C VAL A 900 -0.57 31.14 -17.41
N LYS A 901 0.05 31.87 -18.35
CA LYS A 901 1.40 32.42 -18.17
C LYS A 901 1.32 33.79 -17.51
N GLU A 902 2.27 34.08 -16.65
CA GLU A 902 2.41 35.38 -16.00
C GLU A 902 2.55 36.50 -17.04
N GLY A 903 1.69 37.51 -16.94
CA GLY A 903 1.58 38.61 -17.90
C GLY A 903 0.59 38.39 -19.05
N ASP A 904 0.10 37.16 -19.26
CA ASP A 904 -1.05 36.89 -20.15
C ASP A 904 -2.38 36.96 -19.39
N TYR A 905 -2.31 37.07 -18.06
CA TYR A 905 -3.45 37.22 -17.17
C TYR A 905 -4.01 38.66 -17.26
N ASN A 906 -5.16 38.80 -17.90
CA ASN A 906 -6.03 39.94 -17.66
C ASN A 906 -6.80 39.65 -16.36
N PRO A 907 -6.54 40.37 -15.25
CA PRO A 907 -7.31 40.16 -14.03
C PRO A 907 -8.79 40.31 -14.34
N VAL A 908 -9.61 39.41 -13.79
CA VAL A 908 -11.05 39.66 -13.68
C VAL A 908 -11.16 41.02 -12.97
N PRO A 909 -11.68 42.07 -13.63
CA PRO A 909 -11.77 43.37 -13.00
C PRO A 909 -12.57 43.21 -11.72
N THR A 910 -12.11 43.81 -10.62
CA THR A 910 -12.94 43.93 -9.43
C THR A 910 -14.17 44.72 -9.83
N ILE A 911 -15.31 44.05 -10.00
CA ILE A 911 -16.58 44.70 -10.38
C ILE A 911 -16.94 45.63 -9.23
N LYS A 912 -16.84 46.93 -9.48
CA LYS A 912 -17.32 47.95 -8.56
C LYS A 912 -18.78 48.20 -8.88
N PHE A 913 -19.68 47.73 -8.01
CA PHE A 913 -21.12 47.96 -8.19
C PHE A 913 -21.38 49.46 -8.38
N GLY A 914 -22.21 49.79 -9.36
CA GLY A 914 -22.57 51.16 -9.73
C GLY A 914 -21.64 51.83 -10.74
N ASP A 915 -20.46 51.28 -11.03
CA ASP A 915 -19.50 51.79 -12.04
C ASP A 915 -19.66 50.99 -13.35
N VAL A 916 -20.61 51.42 -14.18
CA VAL A 916 -21.01 50.68 -15.41
C VAL A 916 -20.17 51.06 -16.63
N ASN A 917 -19.23 52.00 -16.48
CA ASN A 917 -18.27 52.39 -17.51
C ASN A 917 -16.81 52.01 -17.15
N CYS A 918 -16.58 51.49 -15.94
CA CYS A 918 -15.29 51.08 -15.37
C CYS A 918 -14.25 52.22 -15.30
N ASP A 919 -14.68 53.47 -15.07
CA ASP A 919 -13.77 54.62 -14.92
C ASP A 919 -13.24 54.79 -13.48
N GLY A 920 -13.70 53.95 -12.56
CA GLY A 920 -13.31 53.93 -11.15
C GLY A 920 -14.20 54.79 -10.26
N ASN A 921 -15.13 55.57 -10.80
CA ASN A 921 -16.07 56.41 -10.06
C ASN A 921 -17.50 55.85 -10.17
N ILE A 922 -18.34 56.17 -9.18
CA ILE A 922 -19.78 55.89 -9.24
C ILE A 922 -20.45 57.26 -9.27
N ASP A 923 -20.85 57.71 -10.45
CA ASP A 923 -21.31 59.08 -10.62
C ASP A 923 -22.49 59.25 -11.61
N SER A 924 -22.73 60.49 -12.00
CA SER A 924 -23.83 60.85 -12.91
C SER A 924 -23.69 60.24 -14.32
N ILE A 925 -22.50 59.85 -14.74
CA ILE A 925 -22.22 59.19 -16.02
C ILE A 925 -22.78 57.78 -15.99
N ASP A 926 -22.54 57.02 -14.91
CA ASP A 926 -23.11 55.68 -14.72
C ASP A 926 -24.63 55.73 -14.70
N TYR A 927 -25.17 56.70 -13.98
CA TYR A 927 -26.60 56.94 -13.92
C TYR A 927 -27.18 57.27 -15.31
N ALA A 928 -26.49 58.08 -16.12
CA ALA A 928 -26.92 58.38 -17.48
C ALA A 928 -26.86 57.14 -18.39
N LEU A 929 -25.87 56.27 -18.22
CA LEU A 929 -25.72 55.02 -18.97
C LEU A 929 -26.82 54.02 -18.60
N MET A 930 -27.08 53.81 -17.30
CA MET A 930 -28.16 52.94 -16.81
C MET A 930 -29.52 53.45 -17.31
N LYS A 931 -29.75 54.77 -17.28
CA LYS A 931 -30.96 55.37 -17.86
C LYS A 931 -31.05 55.14 -19.37
N SER A 932 -29.95 55.32 -20.09
CA SER A 932 -29.90 55.13 -21.55
C SER A 932 -30.19 53.68 -21.92
N TYR A 933 -29.74 52.72 -21.11
CA TYR A 933 -30.01 51.30 -21.29
C TYR A 933 -31.49 50.99 -21.05
N LEU A 934 -32.07 51.46 -19.93
CA LEU A 934 -33.50 51.26 -19.63
C LEU A 934 -34.44 51.90 -20.67
N LEU A 935 -34.01 52.98 -21.32
CA LEU A 935 -34.75 53.64 -22.39
C LEU A 935 -34.51 53.00 -23.77
N GLY A 936 -33.66 51.98 -23.87
CA GLY A 936 -33.29 51.34 -25.14
C GLY A 936 -32.46 52.21 -26.08
N ILE A 937 -31.87 53.30 -25.57
CA ILE A 937 -30.97 54.18 -26.34
C ILE A 937 -29.64 53.46 -26.58
N ILE A 938 -29.17 52.71 -25.59
CA ILE A 938 -28.07 51.74 -25.73
C ILE A 938 -28.61 50.35 -25.41
N ASN A 939 -28.06 49.33 -26.07
CA ASN A 939 -28.40 47.92 -25.83
C ASN A 939 -27.26 47.14 -25.16
N LYS A 940 -26.14 47.82 -24.88
CA LYS A 940 -24.99 47.32 -24.13
C LYS A 940 -24.31 48.47 -23.40
N PHE A 941 -23.72 48.19 -22.24
CA PHE A 941 -22.84 49.14 -21.56
C PHE A 941 -21.48 49.24 -22.27
N PRO A 942 -20.67 50.28 -21.98
CA PRO A 942 -19.34 50.46 -22.59
C PRO A 942 -18.33 49.34 -22.29
N VAL A 943 -18.58 48.54 -21.23
CA VAL A 943 -17.70 47.46 -20.76
C VAL A 943 -18.45 46.13 -20.66
N GLU A 944 -17.71 45.02 -20.80
CA GLU A 944 -18.26 43.66 -20.83
C GLU A 944 -19.09 43.31 -19.59
N TYR A 945 -18.65 43.76 -18.41
CA TYR A 945 -19.29 43.49 -17.12
C TYR A 945 -20.30 44.55 -16.68
N GLY A 946 -20.66 45.50 -17.55
CA GLY A 946 -21.49 46.64 -17.17
C GLY A 946 -22.89 46.25 -16.68
N LEU A 947 -23.44 45.11 -17.13
CA LEU A 947 -24.71 44.57 -16.62
C LEU A 947 -24.59 44.04 -15.19
N LEU A 948 -23.47 43.38 -14.85
CA LEU A 948 -23.19 42.93 -13.49
C LEU A 948 -22.95 44.13 -12.55
N ALA A 949 -22.20 45.14 -13.02
CA ALA A 949 -22.00 46.38 -12.25
C ALA A 949 -23.31 47.15 -12.04
N ALA A 950 -24.30 46.97 -12.91
CA ALA A 950 -25.61 47.63 -12.85
C ALA A 950 -26.63 46.91 -11.97
N ASP A 951 -26.40 45.66 -11.56
CA ASP A 951 -27.26 44.91 -10.63
C ASP A 951 -26.89 45.29 -9.18
N LEU A 952 -27.62 46.25 -8.61
CA LEU A 952 -27.29 46.87 -7.33
C LEU A 952 -28.06 46.26 -6.16
N ASN A 953 -29.04 45.41 -6.43
CA ASN A 953 -29.75 44.62 -5.41
C ASN A 953 -29.32 43.15 -5.37
N GLY A 954 -28.54 42.68 -6.34
CA GLY A 954 -28.00 41.32 -6.40
C GLY A 954 -29.04 40.27 -6.82
N ASP A 955 -30.09 40.67 -7.54
CA ASP A 955 -31.15 39.75 -7.99
C ASP A 955 -30.85 39.07 -9.33
N GLY A 956 -29.75 39.44 -10.00
CA GLY A 956 -29.30 38.91 -11.27
C GLY A 956 -29.82 39.65 -12.50
N ASP A 957 -30.69 40.66 -12.35
CA ASP A 957 -31.35 41.37 -13.45
C ASP A 957 -31.25 42.90 -13.30
N PHE A 958 -30.56 43.59 -14.21
CA PHE A 958 -30.58 45.05 -14.25
C PHE A 958 -31.95 45.60 -14.68
N ASN A 959 -32.62 46.34 -13.79
CA ASN A 959 -33.91 46.94 -14.06
C ASN A 959 -34.11 48.33 -13.38
N SER A 960 -35.36 48.81 -13.36
CA SER A 960 -35.69 50.13 -12.77
C SER A 960 -35.41 50.24 -11.27
N ILE A 961 -35.33 49.11 -10.57
CA ILE A 961 -35.00 49.03 -9.14
C ILE A 961 -33.55 49.43 -8.93
N ASP A 962 -32.61 48.85 -9.67
CA ASP A 962 -31.19 49.20 -9.59
C ASP A 962 -30.92 50.64 -9.95
N PHE A 963 -31.60 51.13 -10.98
CA PHE A 963 -31.53 52.54 -11.36
C PHE A 963 -31.97 53.48 -10.22
N ALA A 964 -32.98 53.09 -9.45
CA ALA A 964 -33.40 53.83 -8.26
C ALA A 964 -32.41 53.70 -7.09
N ILE A 965 -31.74 52.55 -6.96
CA ILE A 965 -30.69 52.30 -5.97
C ILE A 965 -29.46 53.16 -6.28
N LEU A 966 -29.00 53.23 -7.53
CA LEU A 966 -27.89 54.11 -7.93
C LEU A 966 -28.23 55.57 -7.63
N LYS A 967 -29.46 56.00 -7.94
CA LYS A 967 -29.93 57.35 -7.59
C LYS A 967 -29.85 57.61 -6.09
N SER A 968 -30.26 56.65 -5.28
CA SER A 968 -30.25 56.76 -3.82
C SER A 968 -28.82 56.88 -3.30
N TYR A 969 -27.86 56.18 -3.91
CA TYR A 969 -26.45 56.27 -3.59
C TYR A 969 -25.86 57.64 -3.96
N LEU A 970 -26.12 58.13 -5.18
CA LEU A 970 -25.65 59.45 -5.63
C LEU A 970 -26.24 60.61 -4.82
N LEU A 971 -27.43 60.44 -4.26
CA LEU A 971 -28.07 61.39 -3.34
C LEU A 971 -27.59 61.25 -1.88
N GLY A 972 -26.72 60.28 -1.58
CA GLY A 972 -26.22 60.00 -0.24
C GLY A 972 -27.26 59.43 0.72
N ILE A 973 -28.39 58.93 0.21
CA ILE A 973 -29.46 58.28 0.99
C ILE A 973 -28.97 56.92 1.50
N ILE A 974 -28.22 56.20 0.66
CA ILE A 974 -27.51 54.97 1.02
C ILE A 974 -26.00 55.19 0.83
N LYS A 975 -25.19 54.48 1.61
CA LYS A 975 -23.71 54.57 1.56
C LYS A 975 -23.02 53.34 0.96
N VAL A 976 -23.78 52.26 0.83
CA VAL A 976 -23.35 50.93 0.38
C VAL A 976 -24.51 50.36 -0.42
N PHE A 977 -24.23 49.63 -1.50
CA PHE A 977 -25.28 48.99 -2.28
C PHE A 977 -25.83 47.76 -1.56
N PRO A 978 -27.13 47.44 -1.69
CA PRO A 978 -27.68 46.20 -1.15
C PRO A 978 -26.94 44.94 -1.63
N ALA A 979 -26.45 44.93 -2.89
CA ALA A 979 -25.60 43.86 -3.41
C ALA A 979 -24.25 43.71 -2.68
N GLU A 980 -23.79 44.73 -1.95
CA GLU A 980 -22.54 44.72 -1.17
C GLU A 980 -22.75 44.33 0.31
N ASP A 981 -24.01 44.24 0.80
CA ASP A 981 -24.33 43.92 2.20
C ASP A 981 -24.68 42.43 2.38
N ILE A 982 -23.66 41.58 2.44
CA ILE A 982 -23.77 40.11 2.60
C ILE A 982 -24.17 39.71 4.04
N SER A 983 -24.65 40.62 4.89
CA SER A 983 -25.05 40.28 6.27
C SER A 983 -26.47 39.72 6.42
N LYS A 984 -27.26 39.57 5.34
CA LYS A 984 -28.64 39.04 5.40
C LYS A 984 -29.09 38.25 4.16
N SER A 985 -28.58 37.04 3.98
CA SER A 985 -29.34 35.96 3.33
C SER A 985 -28.78 34.59 3.76
N TYR A 986 -29.61 33.86 4.49
CA TYR A 986 -29.47 32.42 4.79
C TYR A 986 -30.34 31.63 3.82
#